data_AF-A0A2H0BTL4-F1
#
_entry.id   AF-A0A2H0BTL4-F1
#
_cell.length_a   1.000
_cell.length_b   1.000
_cell.length_c   1.000
_cell.angle_alpha   90.00
_cell.angle_beta   90.00
_cell.angle_gamma   90.00
#
_symmetry.space_group_name_H-M   'P 1'
#
loop_
_entity.id
_entity.type
_entity.pdbx_description
1 polymer ?
#
loop_
_entity_poly.entity_id
_entity_poly.type
_entity_poly.pdbx_seq_one_letter_code
_entity_poly.pdbx_strand_id
1 'polypeptide(L)'
;MYQFLKPLASITEAFLLLEHRGNIAMIWPMMEQKNFWIQNKKKGQILLLIIGAILLLFGLNWFWSLGAVASVERKFIRVEAVEGHVEWKRANESEWRELTATTEVSTGDSVRTDASARAQILWGDRGVTRLDPATEIVLDEAPKGNTIDTAFLRVRLESGRVWSRMLKMIDINEGMQVQTNNVVATIRGTSFGVAKEEDGSKIAITDSVVDAALTLVREGQWGTFDKDGKLVEVRQLTDADAWAGENRTLDRAFDDAKLHELETRFQQRISGGAQAPIWILQLSEQLHLSFLAGDKKEARRETYALRHLALSSESNSFDAQLKAAENLFAGKSVSGEFQNELHAWIALSLSARDAGQNIKLSSDQLVSLEGLRLRLANSEEGAFTIKAVELDEKIDQLLYGTPPEGVTAGTLLASIADFVDQVKRSSSLQPKSVEQLVRRAEAMGYRLGFEGFGKDISSDTPEKPFEEGAPATDIQNQDENAAQATSSTSRIYRQLSLFASPSRVSVGDEVRLTLYGITVAGTTAVLNENATFGIVPPGEGKIVSNTTFIPSVPGQIKISATYEDPEGMRTVFATVQVEKPVAVSGYSGLTFVFQTDLTAPCGAKLPFKIKALYKNGTQKDVTLQASKSVSDPNLIYVQSDSVVTYCPAQQSSAEVYATYMEDGIRQTTQATITVVPDPAPGGGANAPGAAAGMPLLLY
;
A
#
# COMPACT_ATOMS: atom_id res chain seq x y z
N MET A 1 -3.25 4.18 51.73
CA MET A 1 -3.85 2.83 51.54
C MET A 1 -3.79 1.98 52.82
N TYR A 2 -2.67 1.95 53.58
CA TYR A 2 -2.51 1.12 54.79
C TYR A 2 -3.37 1.53 56.01
N GLN A 3 -3.85 2.78 56.10
CA GLN A 3 -4.73 3.23 57.20
C GLN A 3 -6.23 2.95 56.99
N PHE A 4 -6.67 2.66 55.76
CA PHE A 4 -8.08 2.37 55.45
C PHE A 4 -8.44 0.87 55.50
N LEU A 5 -7.43 -0.02 55.58
CA LEU A 5 -7.62 -1.48 55.64
C LEU A 5 -7.63 -2.04 57.08
N LYS A 6 -7.33 -1.23 58.10
CA LYS A 6 -7.40 -1.62 59.52
C LYS A 6 -8.75 -2.19 59.98
N PRO A 7 -9.92 -1.76 59.46
CA PRO A 7 -11.19 -2.33 59.91
C PRO A 7 -11.42 -3.77 59.40
N LEU A 8 -10.90 -4.11 58.21
CA LEU A 8 -11.15 -5.40 57.56
C LEU A 8 -10.28 -6.53 58.12
N ALA A 9 -9.04 -6.23 58.55
CA ALA A 9 -8.17 -7.21 59.22
C ALA A 9 -8.69 -7.60 60.63
N SER A 10 -9.37 -6.68 61.32
CA SER A 10 -9.95 -6.95 62.65
C SER A 10 -11.16 -7.90 62.60
N ILE A 11 -11.83 -8.00 61.45
CA ILE A 11 -13.02 -8.83 61.27
C ILE A 11 -12.62 -10.27 60.94
N THR A 12 -11.54 -10.47 60.20
CA THR A 12 -11.01 -11.81 59.90
C THR A 12 -10.27 -12.45 61.09
N GLU A 13 -9.54 -11.67 61.91
CA GLU A 13 -8.95 -12.19 63.15
C GLU A 13 -10.00 -12.52 64.23
N ALA A 14 -11.10 -11.76 64.28
CA ALA A 14 -12.22 -12.06 65.17
C ALA A 14 -12.97 -13.35 64.77
N PHE A 15 -13.04 -13.67 63.47
CA PHE A 15 -13.71 -14.87 62.98
C PHE A 15 -12.88 -16.14 63.22
N LEU A 16 -11.56 -16.06 63.10
CA LEU A 16 -10.64 -17.19 63.35
C LEU A 16 -10.44 -17.50 64.85
N LEU A 17 -10.57 -16.53 65.74
CA LEU A 17 -10.53 -16.76 67.20
C LEU A 17 -11.82 -17.38 67.77
N LEU A 18 -12.94 -17.29 67.05
CA LEU A 18 -14.25 -17.82 67.46
C LEU A 18 -14.46 -19.29 67.09
N GLU A 19 -13.65 -19.86 66.20
CA GLU A 19 -13.80 -21.25 65.75
C GLU A 19 -13.16 -22.26 66.73
N HIS A 20 -12.31 -21.80 67.66
CA HIS A 20 -11.51 -22.71 68.51
C HIS A 20 -11.96 -22.88 69.97
N ARG A 21 -13.02 -22.21 70.42
CA ARG A 21 -13.60 -22.45 71.76
C ARG A 21 -15.11 -22.60 71.67
N GLY A 22 -15.57 -23.86 71.64
CA GLY A 22 -16.98 -24.22 71.70
C GLY A 22 -17.67 -23.60 72.92
N ASN A 23 -18.37 -22.49 72.69
CA ASN A 23 -19.32 -21.92 73.66
C ASN A 23 -20.31 -21.00 72.93
N ILE A 24 -21.28 -21.60 72.25
CA ILE A 24 -22.41 -20.92 71.57
C ILE A 24 -23.53 -20.60 72.58
N ALA A 25 -23.20 -20.14 73.79
CA ALA A 25 -24.19 -19.92 74.85
C ALA A 25 -24.21 -18.52 75.45
N MET A 26 -23.32 -17.60 75.02
CA MET A 26 -23.17 -16.29 75.69
C MET A 26 -23.40 -15.06 74.79
N ILE A 27 -23.99 -15.22 73.61
CA ILE A 27 -24.47 -14.10 72.76
C ILE A 27 -26.01 -14.16 72.59
N TRP A 28 -26.68 -14.92 73.45
CA TRP A 28 -28.13 -15.04 73.44
C TRP A 28 -28.90 -13.84 74.05
N PRO A 29 -28.37 -13.00 74.97
CA PRO A 29 -29.18 -11.90 75.52
C PRO A 29 -29.20 -10.61 74.67
N MET A 30 -28.36 -10.45 73.64
CA MET A 30 -28.40 -9.24 72.79
C MET A 30 -29.37 -9.33 71.61
N MET A 31 -29.98 -10.51 71.38
CA MET A 31 -31.04 -10.73 70.40
C MET A 31 -32.46 -10.59 70.99
N GLU A 32 -32.61 -9.95 72.15
CA GLU A 32 -33.90 -9.64 72.75
C GLU A 32 -34.29 -8.15 72.66
N GLN A 33 -33.79 -7.45 71.63
CA GLN A 33 -34.44 -6.22 71.13
C GLN A 33 -35.32 -6.52 69.90
N LYS A 34 -36.27 -7.45 70.05
CA LYS A 34 -37.37 -7.62 69.07
C LYS A 34 -38.24 -6.37 68.91
N ASN A 35 -38.17 -5.41 69.85
CA ASN A 35 -38.99 -4.19 69.81
C ASN A 35 -38.40 -3.00 69.03
N PHE A 36 -37.11 -3.00 68.67
CA PHE A 36 -36.55 -1.92 67.85
C PHE A 36 -37.02 -2.00 66.39
N TRP A 37 -37.12 -3.21 65.85
CA TRP A 37 -37.60 -3.44 64.47
C TRP A 37 -39.13 -3.44 64.33
N ILE A 38 -39.88 -3.70 65.41
CA ILE A 38 -41.36 -3.77 65.37
C ILE A 38 -42.03 -2.40 65.53
N GLN A 39 -41.45 -1.45 66.28
CA GLN A 39 -42.03 -0.10 66.40
C GLN A 39 -41.80 0.83 65.21
N ASN A 40 -40.89 0.48 64.29
CA ASN A 40 -40.54 1.33 63.16
C ASN A 40 -40.35 0.53 61.87
N LYS A 41 -41.33 -0.34 61.55
CA LYS A 41 -41.41 -1.05 60.26
C LYS A 41 -41.16 -0.12 59.06
N LYS A 42 -41.65 1.13 59.14
CA LYS A 42 -41.39 2.19 58.16
C LYS A 42 -39.91 2.62 58.11
N LYS A 43 -39.21 2.75 59.25
CA LYS A 43 -37.77 3.12 59.25
C LYS A 43 -36.87 1.99 58.78
N GLY A 44 -37.22 0.72 59.05
CA GLY A 44 -36.53 -0.45 58.50
C GLY A 44 -36.68 -0.58 56.99
N GLN A 45 -37.89 -0.29 56.46
CA GLN A 45 -38.12 -0.20 55.01
C GLN A 45 -37.37 0.97 54.36
N ILE A 46 -37.34 2.14 55.01
CA ILE A 46 -36.57 3.29 54.55
C ILE A 46 -35.07 2.96 54.53
N LEU A 47 -34.53 2.28 55.54
CA LEU A 47 -33.12 1.88 55.58
C LEU A 47 -32.76 0.89 54.45
N LEU A 48 -33.61 -0.09 54.16
CA LEU A 48 -33.40 -1.02 53.04
C LEU A 48 -33.48 -0.31 51.68
N LEU A 49 -34.40 0.66 51.53
CA LEU A 49 -34.47 1.49 50.32
C LEU A 49 -33.23 2.37 50.16
N ILE A 50 -32.70 2.93 51.25
CA ILE A 50 -31.46 3.71 51.25
C ILE A 50 -30.27 2.83 50.88
N ILE A 51 -30.13 1.65 51.48
CA ILE A 51 -29.04 0.70 51.15
C ILE A 51 -29.16 0.24 49.69
N GLY A 52 -30.37 -0.08 49.22
CA GLY A 52 -30.63 -0.42 47.82
C GLY A 52 -30.27 0.71 46.86
N ALA A 53 -30.65 1.95 47.18
CA ALA A 53 -30.31 3.13 46.39
C ALA A 53 -28.81 3.39 46.37
N ILE A 54 -28.12 3.23 47.51
CA ILE A 54 -26.67 3.38 47.62
C ILE A 54 -25.96 2.31 46.76
N LEU A 55 -26.36 1.04 46.85
CA LEU A 55 -25.80 -0.03 46.02
C LEU A 55 -26.04 0.20 44.53
N LEU A 56 -27.21 0.75 44.17
CA LEU A 56 -27.54 1.09 42.79
C LEU A 56 -26.69 2.27 42.29
N LEU A 57 -26.47 3.30 43.11
CA LEU A 57 -25.59 4.42 42.79
C LEU A 57 -24.13 3.99 42.66
N PHE A 58 -23.62 3.15 43.58
CA PHE A 58 -22.27 2.60 43.47
C PHE A 58 -22.12 1.66 42.27
N GLY A 59 -23.13 0.82 42.01
CA GLY A 59 -23.16 -0.09 40.86
C GLY A 59 -23.20 0.65 39.53
N LEU A 60 -24.01 1.71 39.41
CA LEU A 60 -24.06 2.58 38.24
C LEU A 60 -22.74 3.34 38.05
N ASN A 61 -22.15 3.89 39.12
CA ASN A 61 -20.88 4.60 39.03
C ASN A 61 -19.73 3.67 38.62
N TRP A 62 -19.68 2.46 39.18
CA TRP A 62 -18.72 1.44 38.76
C TRP A 62 -18.93 1.05 37.29
N PHE A 63 -20.17 0.74 36.89
CA PHE A 63 -20.50 0.37 35.52
C PHE A 63 -20.15 1.48 34.51
N TRP A 64 -20.41 2.74 34.84
CA TRP A 64 -20.03 3.89 34.02
C TRP A 64 -18.51 4.07 33.94
N SER A 65 -17.79 3.80 35.03
CA SER A 65 -16.33 3.87 35.03
C SER A 65 -15.65 2.85 34.10
N LEU A 66 -16.32 1.73 33.77
CA LEU A 66 -15.77 0.72 32.85
C LEU A 66 -15.56 1.26 31.43
N GLY A 67 -16.41 2.18 30.99
CA GLY A 67 -16.28 2.86 29.69
C GLY A 67 -15.36 4.08 29.76
N ALA A 68 -14.72 4.38 30.89
CA ALA A 68 -13.71 5.43 30.96
C ALA A 68 -12.38 4.90 30.40
N VAL A 69 -11.76 5.70 29.53
CA VAL A 69 -10.45 5.42 28.96
C VAL A 69 -9.57 6.62 29.23
N ALA A 70 -8.34 6.38 29.66
CA ALA A 70 -7.36 7.44 29.85
C ALA A 70 -7.12 8.16 28.53
N SER A 71 -7.11 9.49 28.54
CA SER A 71 -6.63 10.27 27.40
C SER A 71 -5.13 10.04 27.27
N VAL A 72 -4.70 9.52 26.12
CA VAL A 72 -3.29 9.37 25.80
C VAL A 72 -2.82 10.66 25.14
N GLU A 73 -1.71 11.22 25.62
CA GLU A 73 -1.15 12.47 25.08
C GLU A 73 -0.70 12.25 23.63
N ARG A 74 -1.13 13.15 22.74
CA ARG A 74 -0.79 13.08 21.31
C ARG A 74 0.59 13.68 21.06
N LYS A 75 1.38 13.01 20.24
CA LYS A 75 2.76 13.43 19.92
C LYS A 75 2.81 14.30 18.68
N PHE A 76 3.25 15.55 18.86
CA PHE A 76 3.57 16.48 17.79
C PHE A 76 5.00 16.28 17.27
N ILE A 77 5.28 16.87 16.09
CA ILE A 77 6.63 16.94 15.55
C ILE A 77 7.47 17.87 16.41
N ARG A 78 8.59 17.35 16.92
CA ARG A 78 9.41 18.06 17.90
C ARG A 78 10.88 17.80 17.68
N VAL A 79 11.69 18.79 18.02
CA VAL A 79 13.14 18.69 18.03
C VAL A 79 13.64 18.56 19.46
N GLU A 80 14.67 17.75 19.64
CA GLU A 80 15.40 17.62 20.90
C GLU A 80 16.92 17.55 20.65
N ALA A 81 17.67 18.17 21.56
CA ALA A 81 19.12 18.07 21.59
C ALA A 81 19.50 16.73 22.22
N VAL A 82 20.37 15.98 21.53
CA VAL A 82 20.93 14.71 22.02
C VAL A 82 22.25 14.98 22.73
N GLU A 83 23.09 15.83 22.14
CA GLU A 83 24.40 16.22 22.65
C GLU A 83 24.77 17.62 22.14
N GLY A 84 25.61 18.35 22.88
CA GLY A 84 26.18 19.64 22.47
C GLY A 84 25.17 20.79 22.35
N HIS A 85 25.59 21.89 21.72
CA HIS A 85 24.72 23.05 21.52
C HIS A 85 23.95 22.93 20.20
N VAL A 86 22.63 22.95 20.34
CA VAL A 86 21.68 22.92 19.23
C VAL A 86 20.92 24.23 19.23
N GLU A 87 20.76 24.82 18.06
CA GLU A 87 19.97 26.05 17.90
C GLU A 87 18.81 25.80 16.93
N TRP A 88 17.74 26.55 17.13
CA TRP A 88 16.58 26.50 16.27
C TRP A 88 16.05 27.92 16.02
N LYS A 89 15.30 28.08 14.94
CA LYS A 89 14.79 29.37 14.49
C LYS A 89 13.40 29.18 13.89
N ARG A 90 12.46 30.05 14.26
CA ARG A 90 11.11 30.04 13.66
C ARG A 90 11.13 30.55 12.22
N ALA A 91 10.22 30.07 11.39
CA ALA A 91 10.09 30.46 9.99
C ALA A 91 10.12 31.98 9.72
N ASN A 92 9.50 32.77 10.61
CA ASN A 92 9.36 34.22 10.48
C ASN A 92 10.35 35.02 11.36
N GLU A 93 11.33 34.34 11.96
CA GLU A 93 12.32 34.96 12.84
C GLU A 93 13.70 34.90 12.18
N SER A 94 14.51 35.93 12.43
CA SER A 94 15.91 36.00 11.98
C SER A 94 16.90 35.51 13.02
N GLU A 95 16.49 35.45 14.29
CA GLU A 95 17.37 35.13 15.41
C GLU A 95 17.33 33.63 15.73
N TRP A 96 18.52 33.04 15.83
CA TRP A 96 18.68 31.68 16.34
C TRP A 96 18.56 31.68 17.86
N ARG A 97 17.90 30.65 18.39
CA ARG A 97 17.73 30.43 19.83
C ARG A 97 18.29 29.07 20.20
N GLU A 98 18.96 29.00 21.35
CA GLU A 98 19.42 27.72 21.89
C GLU A 98 18.23 26.82 22.23
N LEU A 99 18.36 25.54 21.89
CA LEU A 99 17.38 24.50 22.16
C LEU A 99 17.61 23.91 23.56
N THR A 100 17.01 24.52 24.57
CA THR A 100 17.19 24.11 25.97
C THR A 100 16.25 22.99 26.43
N ALA A 101 15.19 22.71 25.66
CA ALA A 101 14.20 21.67 25.95
C ALA A 101 13.56 21.17 24.64
N THR A 102 12.90 20.02 24.71
CA THR A 102 12.09 19.48 23.61
C THR A 102 11.09 20.54 23.13
N THR A 103 11.14 20.89 21.85
CA THR A 103 10.40 22.02 21.28
C THR A 103 9.61 21.58 20.05
N GLU A 104 8.34 22.01 19.96
CA GLU A 104 7.51 21.81 18.77
C GLU A 104 8.01 22.65 17.60
N VAL A 105 8.23 22.00 16.47
CA VAL A 105 8.68 22.62 15.22
C VAL A 105 7.58 22.57 14.17
N SER A 106 7.63 23.45 13.18
CA SER A 106 6.63 23.53 12.13
C SER A 106 7.25 23.90 10.79
N THR A 107 6.44 23.86 9.73
CA THR A 107 6.86 24.28 8.39
C THR A 107 7.51 25.66 8.41
N GLY A 108 8.70 25.73 7.82
CA GLY A 108 9.57 26.90 7.72
C GLY A 108 10.59 27.03 8.86
N ASP A 109 10.45 26.29 9.96
CA ASP A 109 11.42 26.34 11.06
C ASP A 109 12.77 25.75 10.62
N SER A 110 13.85 26.28 11.18
CA SER A 110 15.23 25.82 10.92
C SER A 110 15.86 25.26 12.18
N VAL A 111 16.71 24.26 12.04
CA VAL A 111 17.48 23.65 13.14
C VAL A 111 18.93 23.53 12.70
N ARG A 112 19.86 23.90 13.58
CA ARG A 112 21.30 23.71 13.35
C ARG A 112 22.01 23.14 14.56
N THR A 113 23.08 22.41 14.28
CA THR A 113 23.95 21.77 15.26
C THR A 113 25.36 22.32 15.10
N ASP A 114 26.05 22.55 16.22
CA ASP A 114 27.49 22.88 16.19
C ASP A 114 28.37 21.66 15.85
N ALA A 115 29.69 21.82 15.86
CA ALA A 115 30.66 20.77 15.52
C ALA A 115 30.75 19.61 16.53
N SER A 116 30.15 19.76 17.71
CA SER A 116 30.08 18.75 18.78
C SER A 116 28.65 18.26 19.04
N ALA A 117 27.66 18.88 18.41
CA ALA A 117 26.26 18.67 18.73
C ALA A 117 25.59 17.64 17.84
N ARG A 118 24.61 16.96 18.42
CA ARG A 118 23.67 16.10 17.71
C ARG A 118 22.26 16.45 18.14
N ALA A 119 21.34 16.42 17.20
CA ALA A 119 19.92 16.66 17.47
C ALA A 119 19.07 15.58 16.81
N GLN A 120 17.83 15.44 17.25
CA GLN A 120 16.87 14.64 16.52
C GLN A 120 15.50 15.32 16.45
N ILE A 121 14.86 15.17 15.30
CA ILE A 121 13.48 15.57 15.06
C ILE A 121 12.63 14.30 15.11
N LEU A 122 11.72 14.24 16.07
CA LEU A 122 10.78 13.15 16.27
C LEU A 122 9.44 13.48 15.63
N TRP A 123 8.96 12.61 14.76
CA TRP A 123 7.79 12.86 13.92
C TRP A 123 6.56 12.20 14.51
N GLY A 124 6.22 12.57 15.74
CA GLY A 124 5.21 11.86 16.52
C GLY A 124 5.62 10.39 16.74
N ASP A 125 4.88 9.48 16.12
CA ASP A 125 5.10 8.03 16.15
C ASP A 125 5.62 7.44 14.83
N ARG A 126 5.86 8.28 13.82
CA ARG A 126 6.15 7.79 12.46
C ARG A 126 7.63 7.62 12.17
N GLY A 127 8.50 8.35 12.86
CA GLY A 127 9.92 8.31 12.57
C GLY A 127 10.75 9.31 13.35
N VAL A 128 12.03 9.33 13.00
CA VAL A 128 13.06 10.21 13.56
C VAL A 128 14.02 10.65 12.45
N THR A 129 14.40 11.93 12.46
CA THR A 129 15.52 12.46 11.68
C THR A 129 16.61 12.93 12.63
N ARG A 130 17.76 12.27 12.60
CA ARG A 130 18.96 12.61 13.37
C ARG A 130 19.83 13.56 12.56
N LEU A 131 20.24 14.64 13.20
CA LEU A 131 21.18 15.62 12.68
C LEU A 131 22.52 15.34 13.34
N ASP A 132 23.53 15.11 12.51
CA ASP A 132 24.91 14.94 12.94
C ASP A 132 25.62 16.28 13.11
N PRO A 133 26.85 16.33 13.64
CA PRO A 133 27.55 17.59 13.86
C PRO A 133 27.67 18.47 12.61
N ALA A 134 27.70 19.78 12.82
CA ALA A 134 27.80 20.81 11.78
C ALA A 134 26.71 20.68 10.70
N THR A 135 25.49 20.35 11.12
CA THR A 135 24.33 20.18 10.24
C THR A 135 23.33 21.32 10.42
N GLU A 136 22.89 21.90 9.31
CA GLU A 136 21.78 22.87 9.25
C GLU A 136 20.69 22.37 8.32
N ILE A 137 19.44 22.44 8.78
CA ILE A 137 18.26 22.07 7.99
C ILE A 137 17.14 23.10 8.09
N VAL A 138 16.27 23.09 7.08
CA VAL A 138 15.00 23.82 7.03
C VAL A 138 13.85 22.84 6.80
N LEU A 139 12.78 22.97 7.56
CA LEU A 139 11.57 22.16 7.40
C LEU A 139 10.66 22.78 6.33
N ASP A 140 10.89 22.46 5.05
CA ASP A 140 10.11 23.00 3.93
C ASP A 140 8.63 22.58 3.97
N GLU A 141 8.37 21.40 4.51
CA GLU A 141 7.02 20.89 4.72
C GLU A 141 7.04 20.02 5.96
N ALA A 142 6.17 20.32 6.93
CA ALA A 142 5.98 19.52 8.13
C ALA A 142 4.50 19.27 8.39
N PRO A 143 4.13 18.08 8.93
CA PRO A 143 2.76 17.79 9.30
C PRO A 143 2.21 18.86 10.25
N LYS A 144 1.03 19.40 9.93
CA LYS A 144 0.37 20.41 10.77
C LYS A 144 -0.52 19.74 11.81
N GLY A 145 -0.22 19.98 13.09
CA GLY A 145 -1.08 19.62 14.21
C GLY A 145 -1.36 18.11 14.35
N ASN A 146 -2.53 17.78 14.91
CA ASN A 146 -2.97 16.39 15.12
C ASN A 146 -3.67 15.78 13.88
N THR A 147 -3.67 16.47 12.73
CA THR A 147 -4.30 15.96 11.52
C THR A 147 -3.34 15.03 10.79
N ILE A 148 -3.79 13.78 10.73
CA ILE A 148 -3.06 12.61 10.28
C ILE A 148 -3.21 12.39 8.76
N ASP A 149 -4.01 13.21 8.09
CA ASP A 149 -4.52 12.90 6.77
C ASP A 149 -3.53 13.14 5.61
N THR A 150 -2.40 13.83 5.82
CA THR A 150 -1.33 13.98 4.81
C THR A 150 0.02 14.34 5.45
N ALA A 151 0.75 13.37 6.01
CA ALA A 151 2.04 13.64 6.66
C ALA A 151 3.24 13.38 5.71
N PHE A 152 3.53 14.37 4.86
CA PHE A 152 4.78 14.44 4.11
C PHE A 152 5.77 15.35 4.85
N LEU A 153 6.98 14.86 5.17
CA LEU A 153 8.05 15.74 5.66
C LEU A 153 9.03 16.05 4.52
N ARG A 154 9.16 17.33 4.19
CA ARG A 154 10.22 17.82 3.30
C ARG A 154 11.26 18.57 4.14
N VAL A 155 12.47 18.05 4.15
CA VAL A 155 13.62 18.65 4.83
C VAL A 155 14.60 19.14 3.79
N ARG A 156 14.99 20.40 3.88
CA ARG A 156 16.10 20.95 3.12
C ARG A 156 17.37 20.87 3.95
N LEU A 157 18.41 20.22 3.43
CA LEU A 157 19.73 20.10 4.04
C LEU A 157 20.65 21.19 3.49
N GLU A 158 20.96 22.17 4.34
CA GLU A 158 21.80 23.31 3.98
C GLU A 158 23.29 23.01 4.19
N SER A 159 23.64 22.22 5.21
CA SER A 159 24.99 21.74 5.47
C SER A 159 24.99 20.47 6.33
N GLY A 160 26.11 19.74 6.33
CA GLY A 160 26.29 18.55 7.17
C GLY A 160 25.57 17.32 6.63
N ARG A 161 25.04 16.49 7.53
CA ARG A 161 24.39 15.23 7.16
C ARG A 161 23.25 14.87 8.10
N VAL A 162 22.24 14.24 7.54
CA VAL A 162 21.07 13.75 8.28
C VAL A 162 20.90 12.26 8.06
N TRP A 163 20.43 11.58 9.10
CA TRP A 163 19.93 10.22 9.01
C TRP A 163 18.46 10.20 9.37
N SER A 164 17.63 9.48 8.61
CA SER A 164 16.21 9.37 8.93
C SER A 164 15.77 7.92 8.98
N ARG A 165 15.03 7.59 10.02
CA ARG A 165 14.30 6.34 10.16
C ARG A 165 12.80 6.59 10.22
N MET A 166 12.05 5.89 9.38
CA MET A 166 10.59 5.92 9.34
C MET A 166 10.05 4.50 9.56
N LEU A 167 8.98 4.38 10.35
CA LEU A 167 8.20 3.15 10.41
C LEU A 167 7.50 2.96 9.06
N LYS A 168 7.65 1.79 8.44
CA LYS A 168 7.23 1.46 7.06
C LYS A 168 5.75 1.77 6.77
N MET A 169 5.35 2.98 6.36
CA MET A 169 3.93 3.36 6.22
C MET A 169 3.24 2.79 4.97
N ILE A 170 1.91 2.65 5.05
CA ILE A 170 1.06 2.19 3.94
C ILE A 170 0.92 3.30 2.91
N ASP A 171 0.52 4.49 3.34
CA ASP A 171 0.10 5.55 2.41
C ASP A 171 1.26 5.98 1.51
N ILE A 172 0.94 5.98 0.22
CA ILE A 172 1.83 6.28 -0.89
C ILE A 172 2.10 7.77 -1.06
N ASN A 173 1.24 8.61 -0.50
CA ASN A 173 1.35 10.06 -0.46
C ASN A 173 2.05 10.56 0.81
N GLU A 174 2.31 9.67 1.77
CA GLU A 174 3.02 9.97 3.00
C GLU A 174 4.45 9.45 2.91
N GLY A 175 5.43 10.29 3.27
CA GLY A 175 6.83 9.95 3.07
C GLY A 175 7.77 11.07 3.49
N MET A 176 9.05 10.84 3.24
CA MET A 176 10.10 11.82 3.48
C MET A 176 10.75 12.24 2.17
N GLN A 177 11.05 13.53 2.09
CA GLN A 177 11.97 14.04 1.10
C GLN A 177 13.09 14.82 1.79
N VAL A 178 14.33 14.45 1.49
CA VAL A 178 15.48 15.29 1.83
C VAL A 178 15.98 15.94 0.55
N GLN A 179 16.00 17.27 0.55
CA GLN A 179 16.47 18.08 -0.54
C GLN A 179 17.81 18.72 -0.19
N THR A 180 18.78 18.58 -1.07
CA THR A 180 20.01 19.38 -1.10
C THR A 180 19.93 20.35 -2.28
N ASN A 181 20.97 21.16 -2.49
CA ASN A 181 21.00 22.10 -3.62
C ASN A 181 20.99 21.39 -4.98
N ASN A 182 21.45 20.14 -5.03
CA ASN A 182 21.69 19.36 -6.24
C ASN A 182 20.88 18.06 -6.32
N VAL A 183 20.47 17.48 -5.19
CA VAL A 183 19.75 16.19 -5.16
C VAL A 183 18.48 16.29 -4.33
N VAL A 184 17.39 15.78 -4.90
CA VAL A 184 16.14 15.53 -4.20
C VAL A 184 16.02 14.03 -3.97
N ALA A 185 16.17 13.61 -2.71
CA ALA A 185 16.01 12.22 -2.30
C ALA A 185 14.57 12.02 -1.81
N THR A 186 13.73 11.36 -2.61
CA THR A 186 12.36 11.00 -2.24
C THR A 186 12.32 9.56 -1.79
N ILE A 187 11.89 9.34 -0.55
CA ILE A 187 12.22 8.11 0.14
C ILE A 187 10.95 7.40 0.56
N ARG A 188 10.84 6.17 0.05
CA ARG A 188 9.75 5.24 0.29
C ARG A 188 10.22 4.06 1.13
N GLY A 189 11.28 4.30 1.90
CA GLY A 189 11.98 3.34 2.72
C GLY A 189 12.05 3.73 4.19
N THR A 190 12.59 2.83 4.99
CA THR A 190 12.55 2.88 6.46
C THR A 190 13.81 3.45 7.05
N SER A 191 15.00 3.37 6.42
CA SER A 191 16.22 3.99 6.95
C SER A 191 17.24 4.40 5.90
N PHE A 192 17.64 5.68 5.96
CA PHE A 192 18.56 6.27 5.01
C PHE A 192 19.31 7.46 5.60
N GLY A 193 20.43 7.81 4.98
CA GLY A 193 21.19 9.02 5.27
C GLY A 193 21.45 9.86 4.02
N VAL A 194 21.44 11.17 4.18
CA VAL A 194 21.89 12.13 3.15
C VAL A 194 22.96 13.03 3.74
N ALA A 195 24.10 13.12 3.06
CA ALA A 195 25.19 14.00 3.40
C ALA A 195 25.43 15.00 2.26
N LYS A 196 25.53 16.29 2.61
CA LYS A 196 25.90 17.35 1.67
C LYS A 196 27.39 17.62 1.79
N GLU A 197 28.08 17.57 0.67
CA GLU A 197 29.52 17.85 0.56
C GLU A 197 29.75 19.03 -0.41
N GLU A 198 30.95 19.60 -0.45
CA GLU A 198 31.25 20.74 -1.34
C GLU A 198 31.08 20.38 -2.82
N ASP A 199 31.48 19.17 -3.20
CA ASP A 199 31.49 18.70 -4.60
C ASP A 199 30.23 17.92 -5.01
N GLY A 200 29.26 17.76 -4.10
CA GLY A 200 28.10 16.93 -4.37
C GLY A 200 27.30 16.48 -3.15
N SER A 201 26.49 15.44 -3.34
CA SER A 201 25.68 14.83 -2.29
C SER A 201 25.88 13.33 -2.24
N LYS A 202 25.92 12.76 -1.04
CA LYS A 202 26.01 11.31 -0.82
C LYS A 202 24.76 10.80 -0.13
N ILE A 203 24.27 9.65 -0.59
CA ILE A 203 23.07 9.00 -0.07
C ILE A 203 23.42 7.58 0.34
N ALA A 204 23.16 7.23 1.59
CA ALA A 204 23.35 5.90 2.15
C ALA A 204 22.00 5.28 2.46
N ILE A 205 21.80 4.00 2.16
CA ILE A 205 20.52 3.33 2.41
C ILE A 205 20.77 2.00 3.09
N THR A 206 20.18 1.85 4.26
CA THR A 206 20.33 0.63 5.06
C THR A 206 19.10 -0.24 5.03
N ASP A 207 17.94 0.32 4.73
CA ASP A 207 16.68 -0.41 4.68
C ASP A 207 15.72 0.26 3.67
N SER A 208 15.24 -0.54 2.71
CA SER A 208 14.36 -0.17 1.58
C SER A 208 15.02 0.64 0.44
N VAL A 209 14.27 1.49 -0.29
CA VAL A 209 14.65 2.05 -1.60
C VAL A 209 14.39 3.56 -1.67
N VAL A 210 15.32 4.30 -2.29
CA VAL A 210 15.26 5.76 -2.49
C VAL A 210 15.23 6.09 -3.98
N ASP A 211 14.29 6.96 -4.37
CA ASP A 211 14.29 7.61 -5.69
C ASP A 211 15.00 8.97 -5.54
N ALA A 212 16.24 9.05 -6.01
CA ALA A 212 17.04 10.27 -5.99
C ALA A 212 17.27 10.76 -7.42
N ALA A 213 16.71 11.92 -7.77
CA ALA A 213 16.87 12.54 -9.09
C ALA A 213 16.64 11.55 -10.27
N LEU A 214 15.57 10.72 -10.20
CA LEU A 214 15.20 9.69 -11.17
C LEU A 214 16.14 8.46 -11.22
N THR A 215 17.08 8.36 -10.27
CA THR A 215 18.01 7.24 -10.14
C THR A 215 17.79 6.50 -8.82
N LEU A 216 17.63 5.19 -8.92
CA LEU A 216 17.34 4.33 -7.77
C LEU A 216 18.63 3.95 -7.03
N VAL A 217 18.75 4.33 -5.77
CA VAL A 217 19.77 3.79 -4.85
C VAL A 217 19.05 2.78 -3.95
N ARG A 218 19.64 1.59 -3.76
CA ARG A 218 18.99 0.45 -3.10
C ARG A 218 19.46 0.21 -1.68
N GLU A 219 18.72 -0.62 -0.97
CA GLU A 219 19.10 -1.19 0.31
C GLU A 219 20.52 -1.77 0.27
N GLY A 220 21.31 -1.43 1.27
CA GLY A 220 22.70 -1.84 1.34
C GLY A 220 23.62 -1.06 0.41
N GLN A 221 23.16 0.00 -0.26
CA GLN A 221 23.98 0.77 -1.21
C GLN A 221 24.31 2.18 -0.72
N TRP A 222 25.37 2.70 -1.33
CA TRP A 222 25.87 4.05 -1.21
C TRP A 222 25.91 4.69 -2.60
N GLY A 223 25.15 5.77 -2.79
CA GLY A 223 25.12 6.57 -4.02
C GLY A 223 25.85 7.90 -3.84
N THR A 224 26.71 8.24 -4.79
CA THR A 224 27.41 9.53 -4.85
C THR A 224 26.91 10.32 -6.05
N PHE A 225 26.54 11.58 -5.83
CA PHE A 225 26.01 12.49 -6.85
C PHE A 225 26.88 13.73 -6.93
N ASP A 226 27.13 14.23 -8.14
CA ASP A 226 27.89 15.46 -8.36
C ASP A 226 27.06 16.72 -8.07
N LYS A 227 27.68 17.90 -8.18
CA LYS A 227 27.06 19.21 -8.03
C LYS A 227 25.85 19.48 -8.93
N ASP A 228 25.73 18.75 -10.05
CA ASP A 228 24.64 18.90 -11.02
C ASP A 228 23.52 17.87 -10.76
N GLY A 229 23.65 17.06 -9.69
CA GLY A 229 22.67 16.08 -9.27
C GLY A 229 22.76 14.76 -10.03
N LYS A 230 23.81 14.56 -10.83
CA LYS A 230 24.01 13.34 -11.62
C LYS A 230 24.68 12.28 -10.76
N LEU A 231 24.18 11.05 -10.84
CA LEU A 231 24.81 9.90 -10.20
C LEU A 231 26.20 9.67 -10.78
N VAL A 232 27.21 9.72 -9.91
CA VAL A 232 28.63 9.46 -10.23
C VAL A 232 28.97 8.00 -9.95
N GLU A 233 28.53 7.47 -8.82
CA GLU A 233 28.90 6.12 -8.36
C GLU A 233 27.80 5.51 -7.51
N VAL A 234 27.62 4.18 -7.63
CA VAL A 234 26.88 3.36 -6.68
C VAL A 234 27.77 2.20 -6.25
N ARG A 235 27.93 2.03 -4.94
CA ARG A 235 28.66 0.89 -4.34
C ARG A 235 27.86 0.26 -3.21
N GLN A 236 28.27 -0.93 -2.77
CA GLN A 236 27.70 -1.56 -1.58
C GLN A 236 28.24 -0.90 -0.29
N LEU A 237 27.39 -0.85 0.72
CA LEU A 237 27.74 -0.56 2.10
C LEU A 237 28.59 -1.71 2.64
N THR A 238 29.64 -1.35 3.34
CA THR A 238 30.58 -2.27 3.97
C THR A 238 30.65 -1.98 5.46
N ASP A 239 31.24 -2.88 6.23
CA ASP A 239 31.43 -2.66 7.68
C ASP A 239 32.35 -1.47 7.98
N ALA A 240 33.13 -0.99 6.99
CA ALA A 240 33.93 0.22 7.11
C ALA A 240 33.09 1.51 7.10
N ASP A 241 31.82 1.45 6.65
CA ASP A 241 30.90 2.58 6.61
C ASP A 241 30.29 2.83 7.99
N ALA A 242 31.13 3.26 8.94
CA ALA A 242 30.79 3.44 10.35
C ALA A 242 29.53 4.27 10.57
N TRP A 243 29.32 5.32 9.77
CA TRP A 243 28.13 6.17 9.88
C TRP A 243 26.81 5.41 9.66
N ALA A 244 26.78 4.50 8.69
CA ALA A 244 25.60 3.67 8.43
C ALA A 244 25.44 2.58 9.51
N GLY A 245 26.55 1.99 9.97
CA GLY A 245 26.54 1.00 11.05
C GLY A 245 26.08 1.56 12.40
N GLU A 246 26.54 2.77 12.76
CA GLU A 246 26.11 3.50 13.96
C GLU A 246 24.61 3.77 13.90
N ASN A 247 24.12 4.32 12.78
CA ASN A 247 22.71 4.62 12.66
C ASN A 247 21.82 3.38 12.62
N ARG A 248 22.24 2.25 12.02
CA ARG A 248 21.51 0.98 12.14
C ARG A 248 21.31 0.56 13.61
N THR A 249 22.29 0.84 14.46
CA THR A 249 22.19 0.55 15.90
C THR A 249 21.20 1.50 16.58
N LEU A 250 21.29 2.79 16.28
CA LEU A 250 20.33 3.80 16.78
C LEU A 250 18.91 3.56 16.27
N ASP A 251 18.76 2.98 15.08
CA ASP A 251 17.50 2.63 14.45
C ASP A 251 16.79 1.50 15.19
N ARG A 252 17.52 0.43 15.55
CA ARG A 252 16.99 -0.62 16.44
C ARG A 252 16.59 -0.07 17.80
N ALA A 253 17.45 0.76 18.41
CA ALA A 253 17.14 1.37 19.70
C ALA A 253 15.90 2.27 19.63
N PHE A 254 15.69 2.96 18.51
CA PHE A 254 14.48 3.76 18.25
C PHE A 254 13.24 2.86 18.15
N ASP A 255 13.30 1.77 17.39
CA ASP A 255 12.17 0.84 17.25
C ASP A 255 11.80 0.21 18.59
N ASP A 256 12.79 -0.25 19.36
CA ASP A 256 12.59 -0.81 20.70
C ASP A 256 11.92 0.19 21.65
N ALA A 257 12.42 1.43 21.66
CA ALA A 257 11.84 2.51 22.46
C ALA A 257 10.41 2.82 22.02
N LYS A 258 10.14 2.81 20.72
CA LYS A 258 8.80 3.06 20.17
C LYS A 258 7.83 1.92 20.45
N LEU A 259 8.27 0.68 20.39
CA LEU A 259 7.46 -0.48 20.76
C LEU A 259 7.08 -0.41 22.24
N HIS A 260 8.05 -0.14 23.12
CA HIS A 260 7.78 0.01 24.55
C HIS A 260 6.83 1.17 24.87
N GLU A 261 6.99 2.29 24.15
CA GLU A 261 6.09 3.42 24.27
C GLU A 261 4.65 3.07 23.85
N LEU A 262 4.49 2.39 22.72
CA LEU A 262 3.22 1.93 22.20
C LEU A 262 2.52 0.95 23.17
N GLU A 263 3.27 -0.03 23.69
CA GLU A 263 2.79 -0.96 24.71
C GLU A 263 2.34 -0.21 25.99
N THR A 264 3.08 0.81 26.40
CA THR A 264 2.69 1.65 27.56
C THR A 264 1.36 2.35 27.30
N ARG A 265 1.13 2.90 26.10
CA ARG A 265 -0.16 3.52 25.73
C ARG A 265 -1.28 2.48 25.69
N PHE A 266 -0.99 1.27 25.22
CA PHE A 266 -1.94 0.16 25.24
C PHE A 266 -2.35 -0.18 26.68
N GLN A 267 -1.38 -0.31 27.60
CA GLN A 267 -1.63 -0.54 29.01
C GLN A 267 -2.46 0.58 29.66
N GLN A 268 -2.20 1.84 29.32
CA GLN A 268 -3.01 2.97 29.77
C GLN A 268 -4.47 2.87 29.29
N ARG A 269 -4.69 2.47 28.03
CA ARG A 269 -6.05 2.33 27.45
C ARG A 269 -6.86 1.20 28.09
N ILE A 270 -6.22 0.14 28.56
CA ILE A 270 -6.91 -1.02 29.16
C ILE A 270 -7.12 -0.89 30.67
N SER A 271 -6.38 -0.02 31.36
CA SER A 271 -6.38 0.12 32.82
C SER A 271 -7.76 0.36 33.48
N GLY A 272 -8.72 0.96 32.76
CA GLY A 272 -10.08 1.28 33.25
C GLY A 272 -11.15 0.20 33.10
N GLY A 273 -10.83 -0.97 32.53
CA GLY A 273 -11.84 -2.00 32.23
C GLY A 273 -11.30 -3.42 31.96
N ALA A 274 -9.98 -3.63 32.04
CA ALA A 274 -9.32 -4.89 31.66
C ALA A 274 -9.83 -6.14 32.40
N GLN A 275 -10.37 -5.98 33.62
CA GLN A 275 -10.87 -7.12 34.42
C GLN A 275 -12.36 -7.41 34.21
N ALA A 276 -13.09 -6.54 33.51
CA ALA A 276 -14.50 -6.76 33.23
C ALA A 276 -14.69 -7.78 32.10
N PRO A 277 -15.71 -8.65 32.16
CA PRO A 277 -16.12 -9.45 31.01
C PRO A 277 -16.36 -8.56 29.78
N ILE A 278 -15.88 -9.00 28.61
CA ILE A 278 -15.90 -8.23 27.35
C ILE A 278 -17.31 -7.68 27.06
N TRP A 279 -18.35 -8.48 27.26
CA TRP A 279 -19.72 -8.08 27.01
C TRP A 279 -20.20 -6.93 27.93
N ILE A 280 -19.73 -6.88 29.19
CA ILE A 280 -20.06 -5.79 30.13
C ILE A 280 -19.35 -4.51 29.69
N LEU A 281 -18.08 -4.64 29.31
CA LEU A 281 -17.27 -3.52 28.82
C LEU A 281 -17.91 -2.89 27.59
N GLN A 282 -18.24 -3.71 26.60
CA GLN A 282 -18.90 -3.28 25.35
C GLN A 282 -20.26 -2.65 25.61
N LEU A 283 -21.06 -3.19 26.55
CA LEU A 283 -22.34 -2.58 26.92
C LEU A 283 -22.15 -1.19 27.54
N SER A 284 -21.16 -1.04 28.42
CA SER A 284 -20.81 0.26 29.02
C SER A 284 -20.36 1.28 27.96
N GLU A 285 -19.51 0.87 27.02
CA GLU A 285 -19.11 1.70 25.87
C GLU A 285 -20.29 2.11 24.99
N GLN A 286 -21.14 1.16 24.61
CA GLN A 286 -22.31 1.41 23.77
C GLN A 286 -23.26 2.42 24.44
N LEU A 287 -23.45 2.31 25.74
CA LEU A 287 -24.21 3.29 26.51
C LEU A 287 -23.50 4.65 26.49
N HIS A 288 -22.19 4.74 26.72
CA HIS A 288 -21.48 6.02 26.59
C HIS A 288 -21.69 6.68 25.21
N LEU A 289 -21.64 5.90 24.14
CA LEU A 289 -21.86 6.39 22.78
C LEU A 289 -23.31 6.82 22.51
N SER A 290 -24.29 6.26 23.21
CA SER A 290 -25.70 6.62 23.02
C SER A 290 -26.03 8.01 23.59
N PHE A 291 -25.27 8.47 24.60
CA PHE A 291 -25.42 9.81 25.21
C PHE A 291 -24.58 10.91 24.53
N LEU A 292 -23.76 10.57 23.53
CA LEU A 292 -22.95 11.53 22.78
C LEU A 292 -23.52 11.75 21.37
N ALA A 293 -23.24 12.92 20.80
CA ALA A 293 -23.59 13.28 19.43
C ALA A 293 -22.43 14.03 18.73
N GLY A 294 -22.46 14.07 17.40
CA GLY A 294 -21.45 14.74 16.56
C GLY A 294 -20.01 14.29 16.86
N ASP A 295 -19.08 15.23 16.80
CA ASP A 295 -17.64 15.00 16.92
C ASP A 295 -17.25 14.32 18.24
N LYS A 296 -17.95 14.63 19.34
CA LYS A 296 -17.69 13.99 20.64
C LYS A 296 -17.97 12.48 20.60
N LYS A 297 -19.00 12.07 19.85
CA LYS A 297 -19.32 10.65 19.66
C LYS A 297 -18.31 9.94 18.75
N GLU A 298 -17.81 10.64 17.72
CA GLU A 298 -16.77 10.11 16.84
C GLU A 298 -15.44 9.93 17.59
N ALA A 299 -14.95 10.96 18.29
CA ALA A 299 -13.73 10.89 19.09
C ALA A 299 -13.78 9.81 20.19
N ARG A 300 -14.96 9.63 20.82
CA ARG A 300 -15.15 8.58 21.82
C ARG A 300 -15.15 7.18 21.21
N ARG A 301 -15.69 7.02 20.00
CA ARG A 301 -15.65 5.74 19.26
C ARG A 301 -14.22 5.34 18.91
N GLU A 302 -13.45 6.28 18.39
CA GLU A 302 -12.02 6.08 18.10
C GLU A 302 -11.25 5.64 19.34
N THR A 303 -11.50 6.30 20.48
CA THR A 303 -10.90 5.92 21.77
C THR A 303 -11.22 4.46 22.14
N TYR A 304 -12.46 4.00 21.94
CA TYR A 304 -12.84 2.60 22.20
C TYR A 304 -12.27 1.63 21.18
N ALA A 305 -12.15 2.03 19.92
CA ALA A 305 -11.51 1.21 18.89
C ALA A 305 -10.03 0.98 19.23
N LEU A 306 -9.30 2.04 19.60
CA LEU A 306 -7.91 1.96 20.08
C LEU A 306 -7.79 1.10 21.35
N ARG A 307 -8.77 1.14 22.25
CA ARG A 307 -8.82 0.25 23.42
C ARG A 307 -9.00 -1.21 23.02
N HIS A 308 -9.88 -1.51 22.08
CA HIS A 308 -10.07 -2.88 21.59
C HIS A 308 -8.85 -3.41 20.83
N LEU A 309 -8.16 -2.55 20.07
CA LEU A 309 -6.85 -2.87 19.52
C LEU A 309 -5.84 -3.19 20.64
N ALA A 310 -5.83 -2.40 21.72
CA ALA A 310 -4.97 -2.69 22.86
C ALA A 310 -5.33 -4.00 23.58
N LEU A 311 -6.62 -4.29 23.78
CA LEU A 311 -7.07 -5.54 24.40
C LEU A 311 -6.77 -6.78 23.55
N SER A 312 -6.66 -6.64 22.23
CA SER A 312 -6.27 -7.78 21.38
C SER A 312 -4.86 -8.25 21.75
N SER A 313 -3.95 -7.34 22.11
CA SER A 313 -2.56 -7.67 22.48
C SER A 313 -2.37 -8.43 23.79
N GLU A 314 -3.35 -8.36 24.71
CA GLU A 314 -3.23 -8.92 26.07
C GLU A 314 -4.15 -10.13 26.32
N SER A 315 -5.13 -10.37 25.45
CA SER A 315 -6.21 -11.32 25.73
C SER A 315 -6.08 -12.64 24.97
N ASN A 316 -6.57 -13.73 25.59
CA ASN A 316 -6.88 -15.00 24.91
C ASN A 316 -8.03 -14.87 23.88
N SER A 317 -8.53 -13.64 23.65
CA SER A 317 -9.69 -13.31 22.81
C SER A 317 -9.33 -12.36 21.67
N PHE A 318 -8.13 -12.49 21.14
CA PHE A 318 -7.55 -11.63 20.11
C PHE A 318 -8.53 -11.27 18.98
N ASP A 319 -9.10 -12.27 18.29
CA ASP A 319 -10.00 -12.04 17.14
C ASP A 319 -11.31 -11.36 17.55
N ALA A 320 -11.83 -11.66 18.75
CA ALA A 320 -13.05 -11.04 19.24
C ALA A 320 -12.84 -9.55 19.54
N GLN A 321 -11.68 -9.18 20.09
CA GLN A 321 -11.30 -7.79 20.33
C GLN A 321 -11.06 -7.04 19.02
N LEU A 322 -10.39 -7.68 18.06
CA LEU A 322 -10.16 -7.09 16.74
C LEU A 322 -11.48 -6.81 15.99
N LYS A 323 -12.41 -7.77 16.04
CA LYS A 323 -13.76 -7.62 15.49
C LYS A 323 -14.56 -6.55 16.22
N ALA A 324 -14.38 -6.40 17.53
CA ALA A 324 -15.01 -5.31 18.28
C ALA A 324 -14.51 -3.92 17.85
N ALA A 325 -13.19 -3.78 17.64
CA ALA A 325 -12.62 -2.56 17.07
C ALA A 325 -13.20 -2.26 15.68
N GLU A 326 -13.26 -3.26 14.80
CA GLU A 326 -13.82 -3.12 13.44
C GLU A 326 -15.29 -2.69 13.45
N ASN A 327 -16.11 -3.30 14.32
CA ASN A 327 -17.54 -2.99 14.44
C ASN A 327 -17.82 -1.56 14.90
N LEU A 328 -16.87 -0.89 15.57
CA LEU A 328 -17.03 0.52 15.95
C LEU A 328 -16.98 1.46 14.73
N PHE A 329 -16.38 1.01 13.63
CA PHE A 329 -16.32 1.75 12.37
C PHE A 329 -17.50 1.44 11.44
N ALA A 330 -18.07 0.22 11.43
CA ALA A 330 -19.34 -0.13 10.76
C ALA A 330 -19.64 0.58 9.41
N GLY A 331 -18.66 0.60 8.49
CA GLY A 331 -18.81 1.21 7.16
C GLY A 331 -18.60 2.74 7.11
N LYS A 332 -18.13 3.35 8.19
CA LYS A 332 -17.70 4.75 8.26
C LYS A 332 -16.21 4.87 7.94
N SER A 333 -15.79 6.08 7.58
CA SER A 333 -14.38 6.43 7.48
C SER A 333 -13.68 6.14 8.82
N VAL A 334 -12.56 5.44 8.72
CA VAL A 334 -11.68 5.15 9.84
C VAL A 334 -10.80 6.36 10.04
N SER A 335 -10.63 6.79 11.29
CA SER A 335 -9.78 7.92 11.60
C SER A 335 -8.31 7.59 11.37
N GLY A 336 -7.52 8.60 10.98
CA GLY A 336 -6.09 8.44 10.79
C GLY A 336 -5.36 7.95 12.05
N GLU A 337 -5.80 8.32 13.27
CA GLU A 337 -5.14 7.90 14.52
C GLU A 337 -5.20 6.39 14.72
N PHE A 338 -6.38 5.80 14.48
CA PHE A 338 -6.54 4.36 14.56
C PHE A 338 -5.69 3.64 13.51
N GLN A 339 -5.68 4.13 12.27
CA GLN A 339 -4.86 3.55 11.21
C GLN A 339 -3.37 3.62 11.55
N ASN A 340 -2.88 4.76 12.04
CA ASN A 340 -1.49 4.94 12.45
C ASN A 340 -1.09 3.99 13.58
N GLU A 341 -1.91 3.86 14.62
CA GLU A 341 -1.60 2.97 15.76
C GLU A 341 -1.63 1.49 15.37
N LEU A 342 -2.63 1.06 14.59
CA LEU A 342 -2.67 -0.30 14.02
C LEU A 342 -1.42 -0.57 13.19
N HIS A 343 -1.02 0.40 12.38
CA HIS A 343 0.12 0.29 11.50
C HIS A 343 1.46 0.25 12.25
N ALA A 344 1.66 1.17 13.20
CA ALA A 344 2.84 1.19 14.06
C ALA A 344 2.97 -0.12 14.83
N TRP A 345 1.86 -0.65 15.34
CA TRP A 345 1.83 -1.93 16.04
C TRP A 345 2.32 -3.09 15.15
N ILE A 346 1.82 -3.20 13.93
CA ILE A 346 2.26 -4.23 12.96
C ILE A 346 3.75 -4.04 12.65
N ALA A 347 4.17 -2.84 12.25
CA ALA A 347 5.53 -2.57 11.81
C ALA A 347 6.58 -2.82 12.92
N LEU A 348 6.32 -2.34 14.13
CA LEU A 348 7.22 -2.53 15.28
C LEU A 348 7.24 -3.99 15.73
N SER A 349 6.11 -4.69 15.66
CA SER A 349 6.06 -6.12 15.96
C SER A 349 6.84 -6.97 14.95
N LEU A 350 6.83 -6.60 13.67
CA LEU A 350 7.65 -7.28 12.67
C LEU A 350 9.14 -7.01 12.90
N SER A 351 9.50 -5.74 13.14
CA SER A 351 10.87 -5.33 13.41
C SER A 351 11.48 -6.02 14.63
N ALA A 352 10.75 -6.06 15.75
CA ALA A 352 11.24 -6.74 16.95
C ALA A 352 11.38 -8.27 16.73
N ARG A 353 10.56 -8.87 15.85
CA ARG A 353 10.63 -10.32 15.56
C ARG A 353 11.86 -10.64 14.73
N ASP A 354 12.15 -9.79 13.74
CA ASP A 354 13.37 -9.86 12.93
C ASP A 354 14.62 -9.72 13.80
N ALA A 355 14.57 -8.84 14.81
CA ALA A 355 15.60 -8.73 15.84
C ALA A 355 15.71 -9.94 16.80
N GLY A 356 14.90 -10.98 16.61
CA GLY A 356 14.89 -12.19 17.44
C GLY A 356 14.27 -11.97 18.83
N GLN A 357 13.52 -10.88 19.04
CA GLN A 357 12.84 -10.64 20.30
C GLN A 357 11.60 -11.52 20.42
N ASN A 358 11.29 -11.92 21.66
CA ASN A 358 10.11 -12.71 21.95
C ASN A 358 8.88 -11.79 22.09
N ILE A 359 8.10 -11.68 21.03
CA ILE A 359 6.92 -10.81 20.98
C ILE A 359 5.67 -11.60 21.33
N LYS A 360 4.73 -10.94 22.03
CA LYS A 360 3.43 -11.51 22.41
C LYS A 360 2.56 -11.99 21.23
N LEU A 361 2.75 -11.45 20.02
CA LEU A 361 1.96 -11.79 18.84
C LEU A 361 2.50 -13.03 18.13
N SER A 362 1.64 -14.01 17.92
CA SER A 362 1.85 -15.12 16.98
C SER A 362 1.77 -14.67 15.51
N SER A 363 2.27 -15.49 14.58
CA SER A 363 2.16 -15.21 13.14
C SER A 363 0.71 -15.06 12.67
N ASP A 364 -0.20 -15.89 13.18
CA ASP A 364 -1.62 -15.82 12.82
C ASP A 364 -2.27 -14.52 13.28
N GLN A 365 -1.87 -14.01 14.45
CA GLN A 365 -2.35 -12.73 14.95
C GLN A 365 -1.85 -11.54 14.12
N LEU A 366 -0.61 -11.58 13.61
CA LEU A 366 -0.11 -10.57 12.66
C LEU A 366 -0.93 -10.57 11.36
N VAL A 367 -1.18 -11.75 10.80
CA VAL A 367 -2.04 -11.91 9.61
C VAL A 367 -3.44 -11.35 9.86
N SER A 368 -4.02 -11.58 11.05
CA SER A 368 -5.31 -11.00 11.41
C SER A 368 -5.28 -9.45 11.49
N LEU A 369 -4.21 -8.84 12.02
CA LEU A 369 -4.04 -7.38 12.04
C LEU A 369 -3.90 -6.80 10.63
N GLU A 370 -3.09 -7.43 9.79
CA GLU A 370 -2.98 -7.09 8.37
C GLU A 370 -4.32 -7.24 7.66
N GLY A 371 -5.09 -8.27 7.98
CA GLY A 371 -6.43 -8.49 7.48
C GLY A 371 -7.42 -7.39 7.91
N LEU A 372 -7.36 -6.94 9.16
CA LEU A 372 -8.15 -5.79 9.60
C LEU A 372 -7.73 -4.53 8.84
N ARG A 373 -6.41 -4.28 8.76
CA ARG A 373 -5.83 -3.16 8.02
C ARG A 373 -6.34 -3.11 6.58
N LEU A 374 -6.38 -4.27 5.91
CA LEU A 374 -6.94 -4.47 4.57
C LEU A 374 -8.41 -4.02 4.46
N ARG A 375 -9.25 -4.47 5.38
CA ARG A 375 -10.70 -4.17 5.37
C ARG A 375 -11.01 -2.71 5.67
N LEU A 376 -10.19 -2.06 6.48
CA LEU A 376 -10.41 -0.68 6.92
C LEU A 376 -10.06 0.40 5.89
N ALA A 377 -9.32 0.06 4.84
CA ALA A 377 -8.89 1.07 3.86
C ALA A 377 -9.99 1.58 2.93
N ASN A 378 -11.16 0.89 2.89
CA ASN A 378 -12.44 1.26 2.27
C ASN A 378 -12.37 2.23 1.06
N SER A 379 -11.41 1.98 0.17
CA SER A 379 -11.15 2.69 -1.08
C SER A 379 -10.32 1.76 -1.97
N GLU A 380 -10.53 1.82 -3.29
CA GLU A 380 -9.78 0.97 -4.23
C GLU A 380 -8.27 1.30 -4.18
N GLU A 381 -7.94 2.59 -4.03
CA GLU A 381 -6.58 3.06 -3.77
C GLU A 381 -5.97 2.47 -2.50
N GLY A 382 -6.73 2.46 -1.40
CA GLY A 382 -6.32 1.81 -0.17
C GLY A 382 -6.04 0.31 -0.38
N ALA A 383 -6.91 -0.41 -1.09
CA ALA A 383 -6.74 -1.85 -1.35
C ALA A 383 -5.44 -2.15 -2.12
N PHE A 384 -5.13 -1.39 -3.18
CA PHE A 384 -3.86 -1.53 -3.91
C PHE A 384 -2.65 -1.19 -3.03
N THR A 385 -2.76 -0.14 -2.23
CA THR A 385 -1.67 0.29 -1.35
C THR A 385 -1.34 -0.79 -0.32
N ILE A 386 -2.34 -1.43 0.27
CA ILE A 386 -2.10 -2.51 1.22
C ILE A 386 -1.56 -3.76 0.53
N LYS A 387 -2.02 -4.06 -0.70
CA LYS A 387 -1.47 -5.17 -1.46
C LYS A 387 0.03 -4.99 -1.74
N ALA A 388 0.45 -3.76 -2.03
CA ALA A 388 1.87 -3.44 -2.17
C ALA A 388 2.64 -3.67 -0.86
N VAL A 389 2.07 -3.32 0.30
CA VAL A 389 2.70 -3.56 1.61
C VAL A 389 2.80 -5.05 1.92
N GLU A 390 1.74 -5.83 1.65
CA GLU A 390 1.73 -7.29 1.84
C GLU A 390 2.82 -7.98 1.01
N LEU A 391 2.99 -7.56 -0.25
CA LEU A 391 4.06 -8.06 -1.11
C LEU A 391 5.44 -7.70 -0.54
N ASP A 392 5.62 -6.46 -0.11
CA ASP A 392 6.86 -5.95 0.45
C ASP A 392 7.23 -6.65 1.76
N GLU A 393 6.25 -7.03 2.57
CA GLU A 393 6.44 -7.80 3.80
C GLU A 393 6.82 -9.26 3.51
N LYS A 394 6.21 -9.89 2.52
CA LYS A 394 6.61 -11.24 2.11
C LYS A 394 8.02 -11.27 1.53
N ILE A 395 8.46 -10.17 0.91
CA ILE A 395 9.86 -9.98 0.50
C ILE A 395 10.76 -9.93 1.74
N ASP A 396 10.39 -9.16 2.77
CA ASP A 396 11.15 -9.12 4.04
C ASP A 396 11.25 -10.51 4.68
N GLN A 397 10.13 -11.24 4.76
CA GLN A 397 10.09 -12.61 5.31
C GLN A 397 10.95 -13.59 4.50
N LEU A 398 11.09 -13.38 3.19
CA LEU A 398 11.96 -14.18 2.33
C LEU A 398 13.44 -13.82 2.48
N LEU A 399 13.77 -12.54 2.59
CA LEU A 399 15.15 -12.05 2.62
C LEU A 399 15.78 -12.17 4.02
N TYR A 400 15.00 -11.94 5.07
CA TYR A 400 15.50 -11.78 6.44
C TYR A 400 14.83 -12.74 7.44
N GLY A 401 13.62 -13.21 7.13
CA GLY A 401 12.84 -14.08 8.01
C GLY A 401 12.78 -15.55 7.59
N THR A 402 11.72 -16.22 8.06
CA THR A 402 11.32 -17.53 7.54
C THR A 402 10.16 -17.32 6.56
N PRO A 403 10.34 -17.56 5.25
CA PRO A 403 9.27 -17.36 4.28
C PRO A 403 8.12 -18.33 4.53
N PRO A 404 6.86 -17.91 4.30
CA PRO A 404 5.72 -18.82 4.34
C PRO A 404 5.89 -19.97 3.35
N GLU A 405 5.24 -21.10 3.62
CA GLU A 405 5.35 -22.29 2.77
C GLU A 405 4.95 -21.97 1.32
N GLY A 406 5.81 -22.32 0.36
CA GLY A 406 5.60 -22.05 -1.06
C GLY A 406 5.98 -20.63 -1.53
N VAL A 407 6.43 -19.74 -0.64
CA VAL A 407 6.91 -18.41 -1.01
C VAL A 407 8.40 -18.47 -1.37
N THR A 408 8.70 -18.11 -2.61
CA THR A 408 10.04 -17.98 -3.20
C THR A 408 10.20 -16.61 -3.87
N ALA A 409 11.43 -16.22 -4.21
CA ALA A 409 11.67 -15.00 -4.99
C ALA A 409 10.87 -15.01 -6.31
N GLY A 410 10.81 -16.17 -6.98
CA GLY A 410 10.08 -16.31 -8.24
C GLY A 410 8.56 -16.17 -8.10
N THR A 411 7.96 -16.71 -7.04
CA THR A 411 6.52 -16.55 -6.78
C THR A 411 6.16 -15.14 -6.34
N LEU A 412 7.06 -14.45 -5.62
CA LEU A 412 6.85 -13.05 -5.24
C LEU A 412 6.93 -12.13 -6.45
N LEU A 413 7.92 -12.33 -7.33
CA LEU A 413 7.96 -11.59 -8.60
C LEU A 413 6.71 -11.74 -9.44
N ALA A 414 6.18 -12.96 -9.57
CA ALA A 414 4.93 -13.19 -10.30
C ALA A 414 3.77 -12.41 -9.65
N SER A 415 3.74 -12.36 -8.32
CA SER A 415 2.73 -11.61 -7.56
C SER A 415 2.90 -10.09 -7.70
N ILE A 416 4.13 -9.59 -7.78
CA ILE A 416 4.44 -8.17 -8.06
C ILE A 416 4.03 -7.81 -9.50
N ALA A 417 4.25 -8.72 -10.47
CA ALA A 417 3.87 -8.49 -11.87
C ALA A 417 2.36 -8.42 -12.05
N ASP A 418 1.63 -9.36 -11.45
CA ASP A 418 0.17 -9.36 -11.40
C ASP A 418 -0.37 -8.08 -10.72
N PHE A 419 0.26 -7.66 -9.62
CA PHE A 419 -0.08 -6.39 -8.95
C PHE A 419 0.08 -5.17 -9.87
N VAL A 420 1.20 -5.05 -10.60
CA VAL A 420 1.39 -3.93 -11.55
C VAL A 420 0.36 -3.92 -12.66
N ASP A 421 0.03 -5.08 -13.21
CA ASP A 421 -0.99 -5.20 -14.25
C ASP A 421 -2.37 -4.77 -13.74
N GLN A 422 -2.73 -5.15 -12.51
CA GLN A 422 -4.00 -4.74 -11.89
C GLN A 422 -4.03 -3.22 -11.62
N VAL A 423 -2.95 -2.64 -11.11
CA VAL A 423 -2.82 -1.19 -10.88
C VAL A 423 -2.94 -0.42 -12.19
N LYS A 424 -2.22 -0.82 -13.26
CA LYS A 424 -2.26 -0.15 -14.57
C LYS A 424 -3.65 -0.23 -15.25
N ARG A 425 -4.45 -1.26 -14.93
CA ARG A 425 -5.79 -1.47 -15.50
C ARG A 425 -6.92 -0.84 -14.67
N SER A 426 -6.65 -0.39 -13.44
CA SER A 426 -7.68 0.24 -12.62
C SER A 426 -8.05 1.63 -13.15
N SER A 427 -9.34 1.86 -13.36
CA SER A 427 -9.87 3.14 -13.86
C SER A 427 -10.30 4.10 -12.73
N SER A 428 -10.26 3.66 -11.47
CA SER A 428 -10.63 4.46 -10.31
C SER A 428 -9.43 5.12 -9.62
N LEU A 429 -8.21 4.67 -9.93
CA LEU A 429 -6.98 5.28 -9.43
C LEU A 429 -6.68 6.58 -10.18
N GLN A 430 -6.23 7.58 -9.42
CA GLN A 430 -5.64 8.79 -10.00
C GLN A 430 -4.33 8.42 -10.74
N PRO A 431 -3.98 9.10 -11.85
CA PRO A 431 -2.75 8.81 -12.60
C PRO A 431 -1.48 8.86 -11.74
N LYS A 432 -1.43 9.79 -10.77
CA LYS A 432 -0.32 9.88 -9.82
C LYS A 432 -0.21 8.63 -8.92
N SER A 433 -1.33 8.14 -8.41
CA SER A 433 -1.37 6.93 -7.58
C SER A 433 -0.93 5.68 -8.37
N VAL A 434 -1.34 5.58 -9.64
CA VAL A 434 -0.86 4.53 -10.56
C VAL A 434 0.66 4.59 -10.70
N GLU A 435 1.22 5.75 -11.06
CA GLU A 435 2.67 5.92 -11.22
C GLU A 435 3.41 5.54 -9.93
N GLN A 436 2.92 6.01 -8.78
CA GLN A 436 3.58 5.75 -7.51
C GLN A 436 3.54 4.25 -7.14
N LEU A 437 2.40 3.56 -7.32
CA LEU A 437 2.25 2.13 -6.98
C LEU A 437 3.11 1.26 -7.90
N VAL A 438 3.21 1.61 -9.18
CA VAL A 438 4.11 0.94 -10.14
C VAL A 438 5.56 1.11 -9.70
N ARG A 439 6.02 2.32 -9.40
CA ARG A 439 7.39 2.55 -8.91
C ARG A 439 7.70 1.77 -7.62
N ARG A 440 6.71 1.62 -6.72
CA ARG A 440 6.87 0.79 -5.52
C ARG A 440 7.03 -0.68 -5.86
N ALA A 441 6.27 -1.19 -6.82
CA ALA A 441 6.40 -2.56 -7.30
C ALA A 441 7.74 -2.82 -8.00
N GLU A 442 8.26 -1.85 -8.74
CA GLU A 442 9.61 -1.90 -9.29
C GLU A 442 10.66 -2.00 -8.17
N ALA A 443 10.57 -1.15 -7.15
CA ALA A 443 11.43 -1.20 -5.97
C ALA A 443 11.41 -2.59 -5.31
N MET A 444 10.23 -3.19 -5.15
CA MET A 444 10.08 -4.57 -4.65
C MET A 444 10.79 -5.60 -5.54
N GLY A 445 10.64 -5.51 -6.87
CA GLY A 445 11.35 -6.37 -7.81
C GLY A 445 12.88 -6.26 -7.67
N TYR A 446 13.39 -5.04 -7.49
CA TYR A 446 14.82 -4.81 -7.27
C TYR A 446 15.34 -5.43 -5.97
N ARG A 447 14.56 -5.40 -4.87
CA ARG A 447 14.93 -6.03 -3.59
C ARG A 447 15.11 -7.54 -3.72
N LEU A 448 14.35 -8.17 -4.62
CA LEU A 448 14.49 -9.59 -4.95
C LEU A 448 15.68 -9.89 -5.90
N GLY A 449 16.46 -8.88 -6.28
CA GLY A 449 17.62 -9.02 -7.17
C GLY A 449 17.29 -8.95 -8.66
N PHE A 450 16.14 -8.38 -9.05
CA PHE A 450 15.70 -8.31 -10.45
C PHE A 450 15.81 -6.89 -11.01
N GLU A 451 16.62 -6.73 -12.06
CA GLU A 451 16.78 -5.46 -12.77
C GLU A 451 15.94 -5.42 -14.05
N GLY A 452 15.06 -4.43 -14.21
CA GLY A 452 14.25 -4.25 -15.42
C GLY A 452 12.75 -4.48 -15.26
N PHE A 453 12.26 -4.65 -14.03
CA PHE A 453 10.83 -4.60 -13.75
C PHE A 453 10.28 -3.22 -14.16
N GLY A 454 9.19 -3.18 -14.95
CA GLY A 454 8.47 -1.94 -15.28
C GLY A 454 9.05 -1.02 -16.37
N LYS A 455 10.22 -1.35 -16.97
CA LYS A 455 10.75 -0.59 -18.11
C LYS A 455 9.95 -0.86 -19.40
N ASP A 456 8.83 -0.15 -19.57
CA ASP A 456 8.33 0.19 -20.90
C ASP A 456 9.22 1.31 -21.47
N ILE A 457 9.78 1.09 -22.66
CA ILE A 457 10.55 2.07 -23.42
C ILE A 457 9.60 3.18 -23.86
N SER A 458 9.54 4.27 -23.10
CA SER A 458 9.06 5.56 -23.57
C SER A 458 9.85 6.66 -22.89
N SER A 459 11.13 6.75 -23.24
CA SER A 459 11.83 8.02 -23.18
C SER A 459 11.21 8.93 -24.25
N ASP A 460 10.24 9.74 -23.86
CA ASP A 460 9.97 10.99 -24.57
C ASP A 460 11.25 11.81 -24.48
N THR A 461 12.07 11.66 -25.52
CA THR A 461 13.17 12.57 -25.80
C THR A 461 12.54 13.74 -26.54
N PRO A 462 12.66 14.99 -26.07
CA PRO A 462 12.22 16.14 -26.83
C PRO A 462 13.01 16.19 -28.13
N GLU A 463 12.29 16.00 -29.23
CA GLU A 463 12.75 16.13 -30.60
C GLU A 463 13.42 17.51 -30.79
N LYS A 464 14.71 17.52 -31.13
CA LYS A 464 15.36 18.71 -31.72
C LYS A 464 15.32 18.59 -33.24
N PRO A 465 15.14 19.70 -33.97
CA PRO A 465 14.74 19.65 -35.37
C PRO A 465 15.91 19.30 -36.29
N PHE A 466 15.54 18.62 -37.37
CA PHE A 466 16.30 18.35 -38.59
C PHE A 466 17.01 19.61 -39.14
N GLU A 467 18.29 19.49 -39.48
CA GLU A 467 18.92 20.27 -40.55
C GLU A 467 19.42 19.30 -41.63
N GLU A 468 19.00 19.58 -42.86
CA GLU A 468 19.22 18.82 -44.09
C GLU A 468 20.25 19.55 -44.96
N GLY A 469 21.21 18.84 -45.57
CA GLY A 469 22.20 19.46 -46.46
C GLY A 469 23.35 18.56 -46.94
N ALA A 470 23.00 17.58 -47.78
CA ALA A 470 23.70 16.90 -48.89
C ALA A 470 25.14 17.35 -49.35
N PRO A 471 25.81 16.65 -50.32
CA PRO A 471 25.92 15.20 -50.57
C PRO A 471 27.35 14.70 -50.95
N ALA A 472 27.47 13.36 -50.94
CA ALA A 472 28.29 12.42 -51.72
C ALA A 472 29.50 12.84 -52.60
N THR A 473 30.56 12.04 -52.53
CA THR A 473 31.26 11.43 -53.70
C THR A 473 32.28 10.40 -53.20
N ASP A 474 32.64 9.31 -53.88
CA ASP A 474 32.00 8.33 -54.77
C ASP A 474 33.08 7.23 -54.99
N ILE A 475 32.63 6.06 -55.44
CA ILE A 475 33.34 5.03 -56.23
C ILE A 475 33.97 3.83 -55.49
N GLN A 476 33.09 2.85 -55.25
CA GLN A 476 33.00 1.52 -55.90
C GLN A 476 34.22 0.58 -55.96
N ASN A 477 33.99 -0.67 -55.49
CA ASN A 477 34.03 -1.86 -56.35
C ASN A 477 33.26 -3.07 -55.76
N GLN A 478 32.12 -3.35 -56.40
CA GLN A 478 31.50 -4.61 -56.85
C GLN A 478 31.43 -5.91 -56.01
N ASP A 479 30.15 -6.27 -55.78
CA ASP A 479 29.42 -7.52 -56.09
C ASP A 479 29.37 -8.73 -55.11
N GLU A 480 28.23 -8.76 -54.40
CA GLU A 480 27.25 -9.87 -54.25
C GLU A 480 27.73 -11.31 -54.00
N ASN A 481 27.67 -11.77 -52.74
CA ASN A 481 26.75 -12.83 -52.28
C ASN A 481 26.94 -13.20 -50.79
N ALA A 482 25.83 -13.61 -50.16
CA ALA A 482 25.69 -14.37 -48.91
C ALA A 482 25.79 -13.65 -47.54
N ALA A 483 24.59 -13.43 -46.97
CA ALA A 483 24.12 -13.91 -45.66
C ALA A 483 25.00 -13.75 -44.39
N GLN A 484 24.43 -13.02 -43.43
CA GLN A 484 24.35 -13.35 -41.99
C GLN A 484 25.24 -14.48 -41.46
N ALA A 485 26.22 -14.13 -40.62
CA ALA A 485 26.61 -14.89 -39.43
C ALA A 485 27.46 -14.04 -38.45
N THR A 486 26.84 -13.68 -37.31
CA THR A 486 27.32 -13.70 -35.91
C THR A 486 28.73 -13.23 -35.51
N SER A 487 28.76 -12.43 -34.43
CA SER A 487 29.48 -12.83 -33.21
C SER A 487 28.69 -12.46 -31.95
N SER A 488 27.93 -13.43 -31.40
CA SER A 488 27.47 -13.40 -30.02
C SER A 488 28.65 -13.79 -29.11
N THR A 489 28.96 -12.96 -28.11
CA THR A 489 29.90 -13.37 -27.07
C THR A 489 29.14 -14.29 -26.11
N SER A 490 29.55 -15.55 -26.05
CA SER A 490 28.93 -16.59 -25.22
C SER A 490 29.21 -16.30 -23.73
N ARG A 491 28.20 -15.84 -22.99
CA ARG A 491 28.26 -15.53 -21.55
C ARG A 491 27.78 -16.76 -20.76
N ILE A 492 28.51 -17.12 -19.69
CA ILE A 492 28.14 -18.19 -18.77
C ILE A 492 27.13 -17.67 -17.74
N TYR A 493 26.01 -18.36 -17.58
CA TYR A 493 24.98 -18.03 -16.59
C TYR A 493 25.02 -19.03 -15.44
N ARG A 494 25.08 -18.54 -14.20
CA ARG A 494 25.03 -19.38 -13.00
C ARG A 494 23.66 -20.02 -12.79
N GLN A 495 22.59 -19.32 -13.18
CA GLN A 495 21.22 -19.76 -12.99
C GLN A 495 20.36 -19.34 -14.18
N LEU A 496 19.46 -20.23 -14.59
CA LEU A 496 18.39 -19.94 -15.54
C LEU A 496 17.05 -19.96 -14.80
N SER A 497 16.10 -19.11 -15.19
CA SER A 497 14.75 -19.11 -14.60
C SER A 497 13.72 -18.71 -15.63
N LEU A 498 12.71 -19.56 -15.80
CA LEU A 498 11.60 -19.36 -16.73
C LEU A 498 10.37 -18.88 -15.96
N PHE A 499 9.71 -17.86 -16.50
CA PHE A 499 8.48 -17.29 -15.94
C PHE A 499 7.35 -17.35 -16.96
N ALA A 500 6.14 -17.56 -16.45
CA ALA A 500 4.90 -17.55 -17.20
C ALA A 500 3.92 -16.58 -16.50
N SER A 501 3.52 -15.51 -17.17
CA SER A 501 2.63 -14.47 -16.62
C SER A 501 1.45 -14.19 -17.56
N PRO A 502 0.19 -14.34 -17.11
CA PRO A 502 -0.22 -14.76 -15.78
C PRO A 502 0.05 -16.25 -15.55
N SER A 503 0.31 -16.67 -14.31
CA SER A 503 0.50 -18.09 -13.97
C SER A 503 -0.81 -18.84 -13.72
N ARG A 504 -1.96 -18.15 -13.73
CA ARG A 504 -3.30 -18.72 -13.66
C ARG A 504 -4.20 -18.07 -14.71
N VAL A 505 -4.80 -18.88 -15.57
CA VAL A 505 -5.53 -18.40 -16.76
C VAL A 505 -6.68 -19.35 -17.13
N SER A 506 -7.57 -18.93 -18.02
CA SER A 506 -8.55 -19.81 -18.68
C SER A 506 -8.00 -20.39 -19.99
N VAL A 507 -8.64 -21.44 -20.49
CA VAL A 507 -8.33 -21.99 -21.83
C VAL A 507 -8.48 -20.89 -22.88
N GLY A 508 -7.43 -20.66 -23.67
CA GLY A 508 -7.39 -19.65 -24.73
C GLY A 508 -6.79 -18.30 -24.35
N ASP A 509 -6.49 -18.06 -23.08
CA ASP A 509 -5.82 -16.81 -22.64
C ASP A 509 -4.35 -16.77 -23.05
N GLU A 510 -3.80 -15.57 -23.20
CA GLU A 510 -2.37 -15.38 -23.48
C GLU A 510 -1.55 -15.41 -22.19
N VAL A 511 -0.49 -16.21 -22.20
CA VAL A 511 0.51 -16.31 -21.15
C VAL A 511 1.86 -15.90 -21.72
N ARG A 512 2.43 -14.81 -21.18
CA ARG A 512 3.75 -14.34 -21.55
C ARG A 512 4.83 -15.19 -20.90
N LEU A 513 5.74 -15.71 -21.72
CA LEU A 513 6.91 -16.47 -21.30
C LEU A 513 8.14 -15.56 -21.28
N THR A 514 8.94 -15.63 -20.21
CA THR A 514 10.21 -14.91 -20.14
C THR A 514 11.28 -15.77 -19.50
N LEU A 515 12.37 -16.02 -20.23
CA LEU A 515 13.53 -16.74 -19.74
C LEU A 515 14.61 -15.73 -19.35
N TYR A 516 15.08 -15.82 -18.11
CA TYR A 516 16.20 -15.05 -17.61
C TYR A 516 17.42 -15.93 -17.36
N GLY A 517 18.61 -15.39 -17.65
CA GLY A 517 19.88 -15.90 -17.16
C GLY A 517 20.52 -14.94 -16.17
N ILE A 518 21.05 -15.47 -15.07
CA ILE A 518 21.75 -14.72 -14.02
C ILE A 518 23.24 -15.06 -14.12
N THR A 519 24.09 -14.05 -14.26
CA THR A 519 25.55 -14.24 -14.31
C THR A 519 26.15 -14.45 -12.92
N VAL A 520 27.42 -14.83 -12.86
CA VAL A 520 28.18 -14.94 -11.59
C VAL A 520 28.25 -13.60 -10.84
N ALA A 521 28.21 -12.47 -11.56
CA ALA A 521 28.20 -11.12 -10.99
C ALA A 521 26.80 -10.65 -10.56
N GLY A 522 25.77 -11.51 -10.66
CA GLY A 522 24.39 -11.18 -10.28
C GLY A 522 23.61 -10.37 -11.31
N THR A 523 24.19 -10.08 -12.49
CA THR A 523 23.49 -9.36 -13.56
C THR A 523 22.55 -10.28 -14.33
N THR A 524 21.39 -9.75 -14.73
CA THR A 524 20.35 -10.50 -15.45
C THR A 524 20.34 -10.20 -16.94
N ALA A 525 20.08 -11.21 -17.78
CA ALA A 525 19.81 -11.06 -19.20
C ALA A 525 18.52 -11.80 -19.58
N VAL A 526 17.71 -11.19 -20.47
CA VAL A 526 16.57 -11.86 -21.10
C VAL A 526 17.10 -12.71 -22.25
N LEU A 527 16.76 -14.00 -22.25
CA LEU A 527 17.34 -15.00 -23.14
C LEU A 527 16.34 -15.58 -24.15
N ASN A 528 15.13 -15.02 -24.22
CA ASN A 528 14.02 -15.52 -25.05
C ASN A 528 14.38 -15.73 -26.54
N GLU A 529 15.20 -14.86 -27.12
CA GLU A 529 15.60 -14.96 -28.54
C GLU A 529 16.49 -16.15 -28.85
N ASN A 530 17.26 -16.61 -27.85
CA ASN A 530 18.26 -17.67 -27.99
C ASN A 530 17.84 -18.95 -27.27
N ALA A 531 16.57 -19.05 -26.85
CA ALA A 531 16.04 -20.17 -26.11
C ALA A 531 14.95 -20.90 -26.88
N THR A 532 14.91 -22.22 -26.70
CA THR A 532 13.87 -23.06 -27.28
C THR A 532 12.80 -23.35 -26.23
N PHE A 533 11.56 -22.96 -26.50
CA PHE A 533 10.44 -23.20 -25.59
C PHE A 533 9.64 -24.44 -26.00
N GLY A 534 9.11 -25.15 -25.01
CA GLY A 534 8.33 -26.37 -25.20
C GLY A 534 7.22 -26.51 -24.16
N ILE A 535 6.28 -27.41 -24.43
CA ILE A 535 5.17 -27.75 -23.54
C ILE A 535 5.35 -29.21 -23.11
N VAL A 536 5.20 -29.49 -21.82
CA VAL A 536 5.44 -30.81 -21.24
C VAL A 536 4.22 -31.25 -20.43
N PRO A 537 3.46 -32.26 -20.86
CA PRO A 537 3.56 -33.00 -22.13
C PRO A 537 3.10 -32.16 -23.36
N PRO A 538 3.56 -32.49 -24.58
CA PRO A 538 3.16 -31.75 -25.77
C PRO A 538 1.67 -31.89 -26.06
N GLY A 539 1.05 -30.84 -26.59
CA GLY A 539 -0.37 -30.83 -27.01
C GLY A 539 -1.34 -30.11 -26.06
N GLU A 540 -0.88 -29.67 -24.89
CA GLU A 540 -1.69 -28.94 -23.90
C GLU A 540 -1.87 -27.43 -24.19
N GLY A 541 -1.31 -26.96 -25.31
CA GLY A 541 -1.47 -25.61 -25.80
C GLY A 541 -0.61 -25.34 -27.03
N LYS A 542 -0.44 -24.06 -27.37
CA LYS A 542 0.43 -23.62 -28.47
C LYS A 542 1.34 -22.50 -28.00
N ILE A 543 2.62 -22.60 -28.35
CA ILE A 543 3.57 -21.48 -28.27
C ILE A 543 3.45 -20.72 -29.59
N VAL A 544 2.99 -19.48 -29.53
CA VAL A 544 2.74 -18.63 -30.70
C VAL A 544 3.99 -17.84 -31.10
N SER A 545 4.80 -17.48 -30.11
CA SER A 545 6.13 -16.87 -30.26
C SER A 545 7.03 -17.36 -29.12
N ASN A 546 8.34 -17.07 -29.18
CA ASN A 546 9.27 -17.27 -28.06
C ASN A 546 8.95 -16.45 -26.80
N THR A 547 7.82 -15.74 -26.77
CA THR A 547 7.33 -14.96 -25.64
C THR A 547 5.89 -15.28 -25.27
N THR A 548 5.15 -16.11 -26.01
CA THR A 548 3.69 -16.26 -25.82
C THR A 548 3.25 -17.70 -25.92
N PHE A 549 2.58 -18.18 -24.86
CA PHE A 549 1.92 -19.47 -24.75
C PHE A 549 0.41 -19.27 -24.63
N ILE A 550 -0.37 -20.12 -25.31
CA ILE A 550 -1.84 -20.16 -25.22
C ILE A 550 -2.24 -21.59 -24.83
N PRO A 551 -2.86 -21.81 -23.64
CA PRO A 551 -3.29 -23.13 -23.21
C PRO A 551 -4.54 -23.58 -23.96
N SER A 552 -4.60 -24.87 -24.30
CA SER A 552 -5.74 -25.48 -25.01
C SER A 552 -6.54 -26.46 -24.14
N VAL A 553 -6.00 -26.87 -23.00
CA VAL A 553 -6.67 -27.79 -22.06
C VAL A 553 -6.62 -27.24 -20.64
N PRO A 554 -7.65 -27.50 -19.81
CA PRO A 554 -7.62 -27.13 -18.41
C PRO A 554 -6.73 -28.09 -17.61
N GLY A 555 -6.07 -27.57 -16.57
CA GLY A 555 -5.14 -28.32 -15.74
C GLY A 555 -3.83 -27.58 -15.49
N GLN A 556 -2.89 -28.29 -14.87
CA GLN A 556 -1.56 -27.76 -14.59
C GLN A 556 -0.62 -28.07 -15.75
N ILE A 557 -0.25 -27.06 -16.53
CA ILE A 557 0.62 -27.23 -17.70
C ILE A 557 2.04 -26.81 -17.34
N LYS A 558 3.03 -27.66 -17.65
CA LYS A 558 4.45 -27.29 -17.53
C LYS A 558 4.98 -26.78 -18.87
N ILE A 559 5.64 -25.62 -18.82
CA ILE A 559 6.35 -25.03 -19.94
C ILE A 559 7.84 -25.20 -19.68
N SER A 560 8.58 -25.66 -20.67
CA SER A 560 10.05 -25.77 -20.62
C SER A 560 10.69 -24.68 -21.45
N ALA A 561 11.83 -24.17 -21.01
CA ALA A 561 12.74 -23.38 -21.83
C ALA A 561 14.14 -24.00 -21.75
N THR A 562 14.71 -24.29 -22.90
CA THR A 562 16.06 -24.84 -23.06
C THR A 562 16.97 -23.75 -23.62
N TYR A 563 18.11 -23.56 -22.97
CA TYR A 563 19.13 -22.60 -23.36
C TYR A 563 20.51 -23.24 -23.30
N GLU A 564 21.36 -22.91 -24.27
CA GLU A 564 22.73 -23.37 -24.37
C GLU A 564 23.69 -22.23 -24.07
N ASP A 565 24.60 -22.47 -23.13
CA ASP A 565 25.74 -21.60 -22.85
C ASP A 565 27.03 -22.43 -22.75
N PRO A 566 28.21 -21.85 -22.47
CA PRO A 566 29.45 -22.61 -22.41
C PRO A 566 29.51 -23.72 -21.34
N GLU A 567 28.58 -23.73 -20.37
CA GLU A 567 28.45 -24.84 -19.40
C GLU A 567 27.59 -25.99 -19.92
N GLY A 568 26.92 -25.80 -21.06
CA GLY A 568 26.13 -26.81 -21.77
C GLY A 568 24.64 -26.46 -21.85
N MET A 569 23.87 -27.36 -22.47
CA MET A 569 22.42 -27.20 -22.57
C MET A 569 21.74 -27.43 -21.22
N ARG A 570 20.90 -26.48 -20.81
CA ARG A 570 20.11 -26.54 -19.57
C ARG A 570 18.65 -26.22 -19.85
N THR A 571 17.76 -26.96 -19.20
CA THR A 571 16.30 -26.80 -19.33
C THR A 571 15.69 -26.41 -17.99
N VAL A 572 14.87 -25.35 -17.99
CA VAL A 572 14.12 -24.87 -16.83
C VAL A 572 12.62 -24.89 -17.11
N PHE A 573 11.81 -24.89 -16.06
CA PHE A 573 10.37 -25.07 -16.17
C PHE A 573 9.58 -23.95 -15.47
N ALA A 574 8.45 -23.56 -16.06
CA ALA A 574 7.39 -22.78 -15.42
C ALA A 574 6.09 -23.59 -15.43
N THR A 575 5.18 -23.25 -14.51
CA THR A 575 3.86 -23.89 -14.42
C THR A 575 2.77 -22.86 -14.65
N VAL A 576 1.80 -23.21 -15.49
CA VAL A 576 0.57 -22.44 -15.73
C VAL A 576 -0.61 -23.25 -15.22
N GLN A 577 -1.44 -22.65 -14.37
CA GLN A 577 -2.69 -23.24 -13.89
C GLN A 577 -3.84 -22.79 -14.80
N VAL A 578 -4.44 -23.73 -15.53
CA VAL A 578 -5.52 -23.45 -16.48
C VAL A 578 -6.85 -23.88 -15.88
N GLU A 579 -7.73 -22.92 -15.62
CA GLU A 579 -9.01 -23.17 -14.98
C GLU A 579 -9.95 -23.94 -15.92
N LYS A 580 -10.69 -24.91 -15.36
CA LYS A 580 -11.73 -25.62 -16.10
C LYS A 580 -12.81 -24.62 -16.50
N PRO A 581 -13.20 -24.55 -17.79
CA PRO A 581 -14.35 -23.73 -18.17
C PRO A 581 -15.57 -24.23 -17.40
N VAL A 582 -16.17 -23.36 -16.60
CA VAL A 582 -17.39 -23.66 -15.85
C VAL A 582 -18.50 -23.87 -16.87
N ALA A 583 -19.03 -25.08 -16.96
CA ALA A 583 -20.21 -25.37 -17.78
C ALA A 583 -21.42 -24.70 -17.13
N VAL A 584 -21.84 -23.55 -17.66
CA VAL A 584 -23.07 -22.87 -17.25
C VAL A 584 -24.13 -23.16 -18.31
N SER A 585 -24.97 -24.17 -18.05
CA SER A 585 -26.03 -24.53 -18.99
C SER A 585 -27.16 -23.50 -18.99
N GLY A 586 -27.69 -23.23 -20.18
CA GLY A 586 -28.92 -22.47 -20.36
C GLY A 586 -28.74 -21.10 -21.02
N TYR A 587 -27.89 -20.99 -22.04
CA TYR A 587 -27.81 -19.78 -22.87
C TYR A 587 -29.20 -19.40 -23.40
N SER A 588 -29.66 -18.20 -23.04
CA SER A 588 -31.04 -17.74 -23.28
C SER A 588 -31.14 -16.46 -24.09
N GLY A 589 -30.05 -15.70 -24.25
CA GLY A 589 -30.09 -14.47 -25.03
C GLY A 589 -28.74 -13.78 -25.18
N LEU A 590 -28.70 -12.77 -26.03
CA LEU A 590 -27.53 -11.94 -26.29
C LEU A 590 -27.97 -10.47 -26.23
N THR A 591 -27.17 -9.59 -25.65
CA THR A 591 -27.51 -8.16 -25.60
C THR A 591 -26.29 -7.27 -25.73
N PHE A 592 -26.49 -6.10 -26.35
CA PHE A 592 -25.53 -5.01 -26.29
C PHE A 592 -25.74 -4.17 -25.03
N VAL A 593 -24.65 -3.82 -24.36
CA VAL A 593 -24.64 -2.87 -23.26
C VAL A 593 -23.71 -1.72 -23.65
N PHE A 594 -24.29 -0.63 -24.14
CA PHE A 594 -23.56 0.60 -24.44
C PHE A 594 -23.36 1.41 -23.16
N GLN A 595 -22.20 2.04 -23.02
CA GLN A 595 -21.90 2.90 -21.87
C GLN A 595 -22.24 4.38 -22.13
N THR A 596 -22.72 4.68 -23.33
CA THR A 596 -23.07 6.02 -23.83
C THR A 596 -24.40 5.97 -24.58
N ASP A 597 -24.99 7.13 -24.84
CA ASP A 597 -26.21 7.23 -25.64
C ASP A 597 -26.01 6.76 -27.08
N LEU A 598 -27.05 6.16 -27.66
CA LEU A 598 -27.04 5.67 -29.04
C LEU A 598 -27.28 6.79 -30.08
N THR A 599 -27.52 8.02 -29.63
CA THR A 599 -27.54 9.20 -30.49
C THR A 599 -26.26 9.99 -30.26
N ALA A 600 -25.42 10.12 -31.30
CA ALA A 600 -24.07 10.67 -31.16
C ALA A 600 -23.72 11.62 -32.32
N PRO A 601 -22.87 12.63 -32.09
CA PRO A 601 -22.32 13.44 -33.17
C PRO A 601 -21.41 12.59 -34.07
N CYS A 602 -21.08 13.09 -35.25
CA CYS A 602 -20.11 12.42 -36.09
C CYS A 602 -18.70 12.46 -35.50
N GLY A 603 -17.91 11.40 -35.73
CA GLY A 603 -16.59 11.19 -35.11
C GLY A 603 -16.64 10.65 -33.68
N ALA A 604 -17.82 10.35 -33.14
CA ALA A 604 -17.97 9.79 -31.81
C ALA A 604 -17.55 8.31 -31.74
N LYS A 605 -17.01 7.91 -30.59
CA LYS A 605 -16.69 6.52 -30.26
C LYS A 605 -17.63 6.05 -29.14
N LEU A 606 -18.43 5.03 -29.45
CA LEU A 606 -19.49 4.48 -28.60
C LEU A 606 -19.04 3.13 -28.02
N PRO A 607 -18.48 3.08 -26.79
CA PRO A 607 -18.05 1.83 -26.17
C PRO A 607 -19.24 0.93 -25.80
N PHE A 608 -19.09 -0.37 -26.05
CA PHE A 608 -20.09 -1.39 -25.73
C PHE A 608 -19.46 -2.67 -25.16
N LYS A 609 -20.28 -3.45 -24.44
CA LYS A 609 -20.04 -4.87 -24.18
C LYS A 609 -21.15 -5.71 -24.79
N ILE A 610 -20.83 -6.94 -25.17
CA ILE A 610 -21.80 -7.95 -25.60
C ILE A 610 -21.92 -8.98 -24.49
N LYS A 611 -23.12 -9.11 -23.90
CA LYS A 611 -23.38 -10.03 -22.81
C LYS A 611 -24.25 -11.20 -23.27
N ALA A 612 -23.75 -12.42 -23.10
CA ALA A 612 -24.56 -13.62 -23.17
C ALA A 612 -25.35 -13.77 -21.88
N LEU A 613 -26.66 -13.96 -21.99
CA LEU A 613 -27.60 -14.10 -20.88
C LEU A 613 -27.94 -15.58 -20.72
N TYR A 614 -28.06 -16.04 -19.47
CA TYR A 614 -28.43 -17.42 -19.16
C TYR A 614 -29.74 -17.48 -18.37
N LYS A 615 -30.45 -18.61 -18.47
CA LYS A 615 -31.74 -18.85 -17.78
C LYS A 615 -31.67 -18.72 -16.26
N ASN A 616 -30.49 -18.92 -15.67
CA ASN A 616 -30.25 -18.74 -14.24
C ASN A 616 -30.04 -17.26 -13.82
N GLY A 617 -30.18 -16.31 -14.76
CA GLY A 617 -30.00 -14.88 -14.53
C GLY A 617 -28.55 -14.39 -14.60
N THR A 618 -27.58 -15.30 -14.76
CA THR A 618 -26.16 -14.91 -14.91
C THR A 618 -25.88 -14.34 -16.31
N GLN A 619 -24.78 -13.61 -16.43
CA GLN A 619 -24.33 -13.03 -17.68
C GLN A 619 -22.83 -13.32 -17.89
N LYS A 620 -22.44 -13.63 -19.13
CA LYS A 620 -21.04 -13.83 -19.55
C LYS A 620 -20.66 -12.76 -20.56
N ASP A 621 -19.49 -12.15 -20.38
CA ASP A 621 -18.96 -11.24 -21.38
C ASP A 621 -18.43 -12.03 -22.57
N VAL A 622 -19.03 -11.82 -23.74
CA VAL A 622 -18.69 -12.50 -24.98
C VAL A 622 -18.27 -11.50 -26.05
N THR A 623 -17.85 -10.30 -25.64
CA THR A 623 -17.53 -9.18 -26.54
C THR A 623 -16.48 -9.57 -27.57
N LEU A 624 -15.43 -10.29 -27.20
CA LEU A 624 -14.40 -10.73 -28.16
C LEU A 624 -14.80 -11.98 -28.96
N GLN A 625 -15.76 -12.77 -28.44
CA GLN A 625 -16.19 -14.05 -29.03
C GLN A 625 -17.35 -13.90 -30.03
N ALA A 626 -18.13 -12.82 -29.94
CA ALA A 626 -19.21 -12.54 -30.87
C ALA A 626 -18.69 -12.04 -32.22
N SER A 627 -19.29 -12.50 -33.32
CA SER A 627 -19.07 -11.90 -34.65
C SER A 627 -19.92 -10.65 -34.79
N LYS A 628 -19.33 -9.54 -35.25
CA LYS A 628 -20.04 -8.26 -35.41
C LYS A 628 -20.11 -7.84 -36.87
N SER A 629 -21.17 -7.15 -37.24
CA SER A 629 -21.35 -6.53 -38.55
C SER A 629 -22.16 -5.25 -38.42
N VAL A 630 -22.12 -4.40 -39.44
CA VAL A 630 -22.88 -3.13 -39.49
C VAL A 630 -23.77 -3.11 -40.73
N SER A 631 -24.91 -2.42 -40.65
CA SER A 631 -25.84 -2.27 -41.79
C SER A 631 -25.33 -1.26 -42.83
N ASP A 632 -24.57 -0.24 -42.39
CA ASP A 632 -24.00 0.78 -43.24
C ASP A 632 -22.56 1.11 -42.80
N PRO A 633 -21.54 0.53 -43.46
CA PRO A 633 -20.14 0.77 -43.13
C PRO A 633 -19.66 2.18 -43.49
N ASN A 634 -20.42 2.96 -44.29
CA ASN A 634 -20.11 4.35 -44.58
C ASN A 634 -20.59 5.30 -43.48
N LEU A 635 -21.49 4.83 -42.60
CA LEU A 635 -22.05 5.61 -41.50
C LEU A 635 -21.46 5.21 -40.14
N ILE A 636 -21.23 3.92 -39.91
CA ILE A 636 -20.65 3.39 -38.66
C ILE A 636 -19.65 2.27 -38.93
N TYR A 637 -18.62 2.15 -38.08
CA TYR A 637 -17.65 1.05 -38.11
C TYR A 637 -17.52 0.40 -36.74
N VAL A 638 -17.57 -0.93 -36.68
CA VAL A 638 -17.49 -1.69 -35.43
C VAL A 638 -16.06 -2.17 -35.16
N GLN A 639 -15.49 -1.74 -34.02
CA GLN A 639 -14.21 -2.18 -33.48
C GLN A 639 -14.40 -3.34 -32.48
N SER A 640 -13.33 -3.74 -31.77
CA SER A 640 -13.35 -4.85 -30.81
C SER A 640 -14.38 -4.67 -29.68
N ASP A 641 -14.55 -3.44 -29.19
CA ASP A 641 -15.40 -3.08 -28.03
C ASP A 641 -16.13 -1.72 -28.18
N SER A 642 -16.18 -1.16 -29.39
CA SER A 642 -16.77 0.15 -29.63
C SER A 642 -17.26 0.31 -31.06
N VAL A 643 -18.20 1.24 -31.29
CA VAL A 643 -18.62 1.68 -32.63
C VAL A 643 -18.14 3.11 -32.87
N VAL A 644 -17.52 3.35 -34.02
CA VAL A 644 -17.10 4.68 -34.47
C VAL A 644 -18.11 5.21 -35.48
N THR A 645 -18.50 6.48 -35.38
CA THR A 645 -19.45 7.14 -36.31
C THR A 645 -18.72 8.00 -37.35
N TYR A 646 -19.21 7.99 -38.60
CA TYR A 646 -18.75 8.86 -39.68
C TYR A 646 -19.76 9.97 -39.95
N CYS A 647 -19.34 11.08 -40.56
CA CYS A 647 -20.22 12.25 -40.77
C CYS A 647 -21.18 12.06 -41.95
N PRO A 648 -22.50 11.95 -41.72
CA PRO A 648 -23.47 11.97 -42.81
C PRO A 648 -23.80 13.40 -43.23
N ALA A 649 -24.38 13.58 -44.41
CA ALA A 649 -24.88 14.88 -44.87
C ALA A 649 -26.15 15.35 -44.13
N GLN A 650 -26.90 14.41 -43.57
CA GLN A 650 -28.13 14.63 -42.81
C GLN A 650 -28.22 13.58 -41.71
N GLN A 651 -28.97 13.85 -40.64
CA GLN A 651 -29.15 12.89 -39.56
C GLN A 651 -29.61 11.54 -40.11
N SER A 652 -28.83 10.50 -39.84
CA SER A 652 -28.97 9.16 -40.41
C SER A 652 -28.77 8.12 -39.32
N SER A 653 -29.31 6.91 -39.49
CA SER A 653 -29.15 5.83 -38.52
C SER A 653 -28.67 4.55 -39.20
N ALA A 654 -27.84 3.79 -38.49
CA ALA A 654 -27.36 2.47 -38.91
C ALA A 654 -27.43 1.48 -37.75
N GLU A 655 -27.54 0.20 -38.08
CA GLU A 655 -27.60 -0.89 -37.11
C GLU A 655 -26.24 -1.57 -36.98
N VAL A 656 -25.87 -1.91 -35.75
CA VAL A 656 -24.78 -2.83 -35.44
C VAL A 656 -25.38 -4.15 -34.97
N TYR A 657 -24.90 -5.26 -35.54
CA TYR A 657 -25.31 -6.61 -35.20
C TYR A 657 -24.18 -7.32 -34.45
N ALA A 658 -24.54 -8.11 -33.45
CA ALA A 658 -23.65 -9.09 -32.84
C ALA A 658 -24.31 -10.46 -32.86
N THR A 659 -23.56 -11.47 -33.29
CA THR A 659 -23.99 -12.86 -33.28
C THR A 659 -23.02 -13.67 -32.41
N TYR A 660 -23.56 -14.51 -31.53
CA TYR A 660 -22.76 -15.41 -30.70
C TYR A 660 -23.47 -16.77 -30.58
N MET A 661 -22.67 -17.83 -30.62
CA MET A 661 -23.14 -19.22 -30.57
C MET A 661 -22.52 -19.93 -29.36
N GLU A 662 -23.37 -20.51 -28.52
CA GLU A 662 -22.98 -21.32 -27.36
C GLU A 662 -23.99 -22.46 -27.20
N ASP A 663 -23.53 -23.65 -26.82
CA ASP A 663 -24.35 -24.87 -26.68
C ASP A 663 -25.20 -25.22 -27.93
N GLY A 664 -24.71 -24.89 -29.13
CA GLY A 664 -25.43 -25.12 -30.39
C GLY A 664 -26.58 -24.14 -30.65
N ILE A 665 -26.81 -23.17 -29.77
CA ILE A 665 -27.82 -22.12 -29.92
C ILE A 665 -27.14 -20.85 -30.44
N ARG A 666 -27.55 -20.39 -31.63
CA ARG A 666 -27.10 -19.12 -32.21
C ARG A 666 -28.09 -18.02 -31.83
N GLN A 667 -27.60 -16.92 -31.25
CA GLN A 667 -28.39 -15.72 -31.02
C GLN A 667 -27.76 -14.53 -31.73
N THR A 668 -28.62 -13.61 -32.15
CA THR A 668 -28.22 -12.33 -32.74
C THR A 668 -28.92 -11.22 -31.98
N THR A 669 -28.17 -10.18 -31.62
CA THR A 669 -28.70 -8.93 -31.08
C THR A 669 -28.33 -7.79 -32.00
N GLN A 670 -29.12 -6.72 -31.98
CA GLN A 670 -28.85 -5.50 -32.73
C GLN A 670 -29.04 -4.25 -31.87
N ALA A 671 -28.37 -3.17 -32.24
CA ALA A 671 -28.61 -1.84 -31.71
C ALA A 671 -28.61 -0.81 -32.85
N THR A 672 -29.53 0.14 -32.79
CA THR A 672 -29.64 1.23 -33.77
C THR A 672 -28.90 2.45 -33.24
N ILE A 673 -27.94 2.95 -34.02
CA ILE A 673 -27.15 4.14 -33.70
C ILE A 673 -27.60 5.27 -34.62
N THR A 674 -27.93 6.42 -34.04
CA THR A 674 -28.30 7.63 -34.77
C THR A 674 -27.14 8.61 -34.76
N VAL A 675 -26.64 8.96 -35.95
CA VAL A 675 -25.54 9.90 -36.12
C VAL A 675 -26.09 11.27 -36.52
N VAL A 676 -25.76 12.28 -35.72
CA VAL A 676 -26.12 13.68 -35.96
C VAL A 676 -24.96 14.37 -36.72
N PRO A 677 -25.23 15.03 -37.87
CA PRO A 677 -24.21 15.77 -38.61
C PRO A 677 -23.71 16.98 -37.82
N ASP A 678 -22.49 17.42 -38.10
CA ASP A 678 -21.91 18.63 -37.52
C ASP A 678 -22.73 19.88 -37.95
N PRO A 679 -23.08 20.82 -37.04
CA PRO A 679 -23.68 22.08 -37.45
C PRO A 679 -22.79 22.81 -38.46
N ALA A 680 -23.31 23.02 -39.68
CA ALA A 680 -22.61 23.78 -40.71
C ALA A 680 -22.18 25.17 -40.18
N PRO A 681 -20.96 25.66 -40.51
CA PRO A 681 -20.54 27.00 -40.14
C PRO A 681 -21.51 28.01 -40.76
N GLY A 682 -22.24 28.74 -39.91
CA GLY A 682 -23.20 29.74 -40.33
C GLY A 682 -22.56 30.80 -41.22
N GLY A 683 -23.18 31.07 -42.37
CA GLY A 683 -22.79 32.14 -43.29
C GLY A 683 -22.87 33.51 -42.61
N GLY A 684 -21.71 34.13 -42.41
CA GLY A 684 -21.56 35.54 -42.08
C GLY A 684 -21.20 36.35 -43.33
N ALA A 685 -21.94 37.43 -43.55
CA ALA A 685 -21.79 38.34 -44.68
C ALA A 685 -20.46 39.13 -44.67
N ASN A 686 -20.07 39.54 -45.88
CA ASN A 686 -19.19 40.68 -46.25
C ASN A 686 -17.66 40.53 -46.10
N ALA A 687 -16.99 40.32 -47.24
CA ALA A 687 -15.81 41.09 -47.62
C ALA A 687 -15.69 41.15 -49.16
N PRO A 688 -15.37 42.31 -49.77
CA PRO A 688 -15.46 42.51 -51.21
C PRO A 688 -14.14 42.21 -51.96
N GLY A 689 -14.30 41.58 -53.12
CA GLY A 689 -13.59 41.89 -54.38
C GLY A 689 -12.07 41.73 -54.46
N ALA A 690 -11.63 40.71 -55.19
CA ALA A 690 -10.71 40.87 -56.33
C ALA A 690 -10.73 39.60 -57.18
N ALA A 691 -10.57 39.79 -58.49
CA ALA A 691 -10.99 38.90 -59.56
C ALA A 691 -9.92 37.91 -60.04
N ALA A 692 -10.43 36.91 -60.77
CA ALA A 692 -9.89 36.30 -61.98
C ALA A 692 -8.88 35.14 -61.88
N GLY A 693 -9.23 34.02 -62.55
CA GLY A 693 -8.27 33.20 -63.30
C GLY A 693 -8.19 31.72 -62.94
N MET A 694 -9.06 30.88 -63.51
CA MET A 694 -8.84 29.44 -63.77
C MET A 694 -7.73 29.23 -64.85
N PRO A 695 -7.26 28.00 -65.17
CA PRO A 695 -7.19 26.72 -64.43
C PRO A 695 -5.87 25.90 -64.65
N LEU A 696 -5.83 24.69 -64.04
CA LEU A 696 -5.20 23.42 -64.52
C LEU A 696 -3.68 23.19 -64.36
N LEU A 697 -3.27 22.21 -63.54
CA LEU A 697 -2.77 20.89 -64.00
C LEU A 697 -2.24 19.99 -62.84
N LEU A 698 -2.67 18.73 -62.92
CA LEU A 698 -2.20 17.46 -62.33
C LEU A 698 -0.76 17.38 -61.77
N TYR A 699 -0.61 16.83 -60.56
CA TYR A 699 -0.20 15.43 -60.32
C TYR A 699 -0.54 14.98 -58.89
#